data_AF-A0A9P7HRB2-F1
#
_entry.id   AF-A0A9P7HRB2-F1
#
_cell.length_a   1.000
_cell.length_b   1.000
_cell.length_c   1.000
_cell.angle_alpha   90.00
_cell.angle_beta   90.00
_cell.angle_gamma   90.00
#
_symmetry.space_group_name_H-M   'P 1'
#
loop_
_entity.id
_entity.type
_entity.pdbx_description
1 polymer ?
#
loop_
_entity_poly.entity_id
_entity_poly.type
_entity_poly.pdbx_seq_one_letter_code
_entity_poly.pdbx_strand_id
1 'polypeptide(L)'
;MQLPSPPPIGTPVPQDRHAVSVQLPTWQDMVDLGSQHPRIGLVQKGGYPRSFIHHHIQTLAKACGYCFGHPEHVYLFYPSFKYMKVTRSYILSQAQLDGSGCQNLATQVPMQVLGFSEKAINGPSEGLLLYALLVPSRLVQHAMYAWRITGFGMSSRLANKCLQHVPSLLSEDPELFGIDRLKEVAVSSLELKAFNKNADTRLCDRPAYLQNFGRINKQAPAVTKDMVFLYPTGMTAIYEAHQLLLRLRHSKTVVFGFLYELTPKLLKMYGPGFEFFGNGTAEELEKFESMLQNQEKEDPLNRVQAVWCECASNPLLKTVDLEKLRQLADQYGFFIVVDDTIGSVANIDVLDVTDIIVTSLTKSFRGYANVMAGSITLNPASRYYSELHEELHRSYQNTLFVEDAIQLELNSRDYLVRTSMINETASYLVKFLKGYLNKPAPLSSVYYPETCHSSANYRRQLRANVTGQPHLPGFGGIFTVEFVNIPTATAFFDALDVHKGPSLGAQYTLAQPYVQTVFQKEKAWAATYGLKETIVRISVGLEDKELLKNAFVTAMDAAMSVYLEASIILALHYGVRVPTLDDSLYQRVRETQAKVTSYASKPGLPDIFPFLANLPAAISPWRKAADKLFNEQKDLNLFLLNLGDDSPGWNATKQARSLAAKYAKEPILDIDLAFTVATSVQGGIETSTRTILWLFIAATTANKNFITFVGRDRLPCFSDRSSLCFVDAIISELLRRRPISPGGVPRRADKQDYFEGISIAKNAIVLTNAWSIGRDEAVFDQSLGDLDEFIPRKMTSLPLPVFGHGRRSCLGKRVAVDGTFAQVATMIWAFDFEPAQDVDEMGMEVVWFMTEPKPFKFKLKPRGPWVSKVIEKEWRTANKDLGNIMGKMSDIEG
;
A
#
# COMPACT_ATOMS: atom_id res chain seq x y z
N MET A 1 -1.62 -23.83 -7.81
CA MET A 1 -3.06 -23.50 -7.57
C MET A 1 -3.54 -22.51 -8.64
N GLN A 2 -4.86 -22.39 -8.89
CA GLN A 2 -5.39 -21.31 -9.74
C GLN A 2 -5.31 -19.96 -9.02
N LEU A 3 -5.39 -18.85 -9.76
CA LEU A 3 -5.53 -17.52 -9.18
C LEU A 3 -6.91 -17.39 -8.52
N PRO A 4 -6.99 -17.07 -7.23
CA PRO A 4 -8.26 -16.87 -6.56
C PRO A 4 -8.87 -15.52 -6.97
N SER A 5 -10.18 -15.48 -7.22
CA SER A 5 -10.88 -14.21 -7.38
C SER A 5 -10.86 -13.42 -6.05
N PRO A 6 -10.39 -12.16 -6.03
CA PRO A 6 -10.31 -11.40 -4.80
C PRO A 6 -11.70 -11.20 -4.18
N PRO A 7 -11.91 -11.55 -2.90
CA PRO A 7 -13.20 -11.40 -2.25
C PRO A 7 -13.51 -9.91 -1.97
N PRO A 8 -14.73 -9.58 -1.53
CA PRO A 8 -15.05 -8.22 -1.09
C PRO A 8 -14.13 -7.74 0.04
N ILE A 9 -13.98 -6.41 0.15
CA ILE A 9 -13.25 -5.76 1.24
C ILE A 9 -13.70 -6.27 2.62
N GLY A 10 -12.74 -6.44 3.53
CA GLY A 10 -13.01 -6.87 4.90
C GLY A 10 -13.22 -8.38 5.05
N THR A 11 -13.25 -9.15 3.95
CA THR A 11 -13.34 -10.61 3.99
C THR A 11 -12.03 -11.23 4.49
N PRO A 12 -12.06 -12.26 5.36
CA PRO A 12 -10.84 -12.93 5.80
C PRO A 12 -10.11 -13.62 4.64
N VAL A 13 -8.77 -13.59 4.67
CA VAL A 13 -7.91 -14.23 3.66
C VAL A 13 -6.90 -15.16 4.34
N PRO A 14 -6.90 -16.47 4.03
CA PRO A 14 -7.89 -17.19 3.22
C PRO A 14 -9.30 -17.16 3.85
N GLN A 15 -10.33 -17.65 3.14
CA GLN A 15 -11.66 -17.81 3.72
C GLN A 15 -11.68 -18.92 4.79
N ASP A 16 -11.16 -18.59 5.97
CA ASP A 16 -11.06 -19.45 7.12
C ASP A 16 -11.56 -18.68 8.35
N ARG A 17 -12.32 -19.35 9.22
CA ARG A 17 -12.90 -18.77 10.44
C ARG A 17 -11.86 -18.24 11.44
N HIS A 18 -10.59 -18.60 11.26
CA HIS A 18 -9.45 -18.17 12.07
C HIS A 18 -8.36 -17.48 11.25
N ALA A 19 -8.68 -17.03 10.03
CA ALA A 19 -7.72 -16.37 9.17
C ALA A 19 -7.05 -15.17 9.85
N VAL A 20 -5.75 -14.99 9.59
CA VAL A 20 -4.92 -13.94 10.19
C VAL A 20 -4.64 -12.80 9.20
N SER A 21 -5.38 -12.72 8.09
CA SER A 21 -5.33 -11.61 7.15
C SER A 21 -6.73 -11.26 6.66
N VAL A 22 -6.84 -10.14 5.96
CA VAL A 22 -8.09 -9.56 5.49
C VAL A 22 -7.87 -8.92 4.12
N GLN A 23 -8.88 -9.01 3.26
CA GLN A 23 -8.86 -8.44 1.92
C GLN A 23 -9.07 -6.92 1.95
N LEU A 24 -8.13 -6.19 1.35
CA LEU A 24 -8.11 -4.74 1.16
C LEU A 24 -7.76 -4.46 -0.31
N PRO A 25 -8.77 -4.43 -1.20
CA PRO A 25 -8.56 -4.57 -2.64
C PRO A 25 -7.88 -3.38 -3.33
N THR A 26 -7.92 -2.19 -2.73
CA THR A 26 -7.35 -0.97 -3.34
C THR A 26 -6.24 -0.35 -2.50
N TRP A 27 -5.41 0.46 -3.14
CA TRP A 27 -4.37 1.26 -2.50
C TRP A 27 -4.96 2.13 -1.38
N GLN A 28 -6.11 2.75 -1.64
CA GLN A 28 -6.80 3.57 -0.66
C GLN A 28 -7.28 2.76 0.56
N ASP A 29 -7.70 1.51 0.38
CA ASP A 29 -8.07 0.64 1.51
C ASP A 29 -6.89 0.37 2.45
N MET A 30 -5.68 0.25 1.90
CA MET A 30 -4.45 0.06 2.66
C MET A 30 -3.98 1.34 3.37
N VAL A 31 -4.10 2.48 2.69
CA VAL A 31 -3.87 3.82 3.27
C VAL A 31 -4.81 4.09 4.43
N ASP A 32 -6.09 3.75 4.27
CA ASP A 32 -7.13 3.90 5.29
C ASP A 32 -6.86 2.99 6.49
N LEU A 33 -6.39 1.75 6.26
CA LEU A 33 -5.95 0.87 7.34
C LEU A 33 -4.78 1.49 8.12
N GLY A 34 -3.75 1.97 7.43
CA GLY A 34 -2.58 2.59 8.06
C GLY A 34 -2.91 3.88 8.83
N SER A 35 -3.89 4.64 8.32
CA SER A 35 -4.38 5.87 8.94
C SER A 35 -5.41 5.62 10.04
N GLN A 36 -5.86 4.38 10.23
CA GLN A 36 -6.94 3.99 11.15
C GLN A 36 -8.27 4.68 10.83
N HIS A 37 -8.59 4.83 9.54
CA HIS A 37 -9.83 5.44 9.10
C HIS A 37 -11.05 4.58 9.51
N PRO A 38 -12.13 5.17 10.10
CA PRO A 38 -13.27 4.41 10.63
C PRO A 38 -13.95 3.46 9.64
N ARG A 39 -13.93 3.82 8.34
CA ARG A 39 -14.48 3.00 7.24
C ARG A 39 -13.97 1.56 7.26
N ILE A 40 -12.69 1.34 7.55
CA ILE A 40 -12.11 -0.02 7.57
C ILE A 40 -12.70 -0.84 8.70
N GLY A 41 -12.83 -0.25 9.90
CA GLY A 41 -13.43 -0.91 11.06
C GLY A 41 -14.88 -1.36 10.82
N LEU A 42 -15.64 -0.62 9.99
CA LEU A 42 -17.04 -0.95 9.67
C LEU A 42 -17.19 -2.14 8.71
N VAL A 43 -16.26 -2.31 7.77
CA VAL A 43 -16.32 -3.37 6.75
C VAL A 43 -15.56 -4.62 7.13
N GLN A 44 -14.63 -4.52 8.09
CA GLN A 44 -13.71 -5.57 8.47
C GLN A 44 -14.40 -6.69 9.27
N LYS A 45 -14.49 -7.88 8.67
CA LYS A 45 -15.10 -9.08 9.29
C LYS A 45 -14.06 -9.96 9.99
N GLY A 46 -12.78 -9.77 9.69
CA GLY A 46 -11.66 -10.50 10.27
C GLY A 46 -10.35 -9.76 10.08
N GLY A 47 -9.24 -10.30 10.58
CA GLY A 47 -7.94 -9.67 10.43
C GLY A 47 -6.91 -10.32 11.33
N TYR A 48 -5.69 -9.78 11.31
CA TYR A 48 -4.62 -10.27 12.17
C TYR A 48 -4.99 -9.99 13.64
N PRO A 49 -5.20 -11.02 14.51
CA PRO A 49 -5.81 -10.83 15.83
C PRO A 49 -5.10 -9.87 16.81
N ARG A 50 -3.83 -9.52 16.54
CA ARG A 50 -3.10 -8.46 17.27
C ARG A 50 -3.46 -7.04 16.85
N SER A 51 -3.93 -6.84 15.63
CA SER A 51 -4.27 -5.52 15.06
C SER A 51 -5.78 -5.29 14.99
N PHE A 52 -6.57 -6.37 15.05
CA PHE A 52 -8.02 -6.36 15.04
C PHE A 52 -8.51 -7.44 16.01
N ILE A 53 -9.35 -7.10 17.00
CA ILE A 53 -9.90 -8.09 17.92
C ILE A 53 -10.85 -9.00 17.12
N HIS A 54 -10.54 -10.28 17.04
CA HIS A 54 -11.35 -11.25 16.28
C HIS A 54 -12.80 -11.32 16.79
N HIS A 55 -13.78 -11.54 15.90
CA HIS A 55 -15.20 -11.52 16.26
C HIS A 55 -15.54 -12.49 17.40
N HIS A 56 -15.02 -13.73 17.41
CA HIS A 56 -15.20 -14.64 18.56
C HIS A 56 -14.73 -14.05 19.89
N ILE A 57 -13.62 -13.30 19.90
CA ILE A 57 -13.11 -12.64 21.11
C ILE A 57 -14.06 -11.50 21.51
N GLN A 58 -14.58 -10.74 20.55
CA GLN A 58 -15.57 -9.68 20.81
C GLN A 58 -16.88 -10.26 21.35
N THR A 59 -17.38 -11.37 20.79
CA THR A 59 -18.59 -12.05 21.27
C THR A 59 -18.39 -12.55 22.70
N LEU A 60 -17.24 -13.16 22.99
CA LEU A 60 -16.89 -13.58 24.35
C LEU A 60 -16.76 -12.38 25.31
N ALA A 61 -16.21 -11.25 24.86
CA ALA A 61 -16.10 -10.04 25.65
C ALA A 61 -17.48 -9.49 26.04
N LYS A 62 -18.40 -9.36 25.07
CA LYS A 62 -19.78 -8.90 25.29
C LYS A 62 -20.51 -9.80 26.29
N ALA A 63 -20.40 -11.11 26.07
CA ALA A 63 -20.96 -12.13 26.94
C ALA A 63 -20.53 -11.99 28.41
N CYS A 64 -19.22 -11.88 28.64
CA CYS A 64 -18.68 -11.68 29.98
C CYS A 64 -19.15 -10.35 30.60
N GLY A 65 -19.22 -9.28 29.79
CA GLY A 65 -19.74 -7.99 30.24
C GLY A 65 -21.17 -8.06 30.77
N TYR A 66 -22.06 -8.79 30.10
CA TYR A 66 -23.43 -9.03 30.57
C TYR A 66 -23.48 -9.92 31.82
N CYS A 67 -22.67 -10.99 31.88
CA CYS A 67 -22.69 -11.93 33.01
C CYS A 67 -22.11 -11.35 34.31
N PHE A 68 -21.11 -10.47 34.21
CA PHE A 68 -20.34 -9.99 35.37
C PHE A 68 -20.56 -8.51 35.72
N GLY A 69 -21.59 -7.87 35.14
CA GLY A 69 -22.05 -6.55 35.60
C GLY A 69 -21.18 -5.35 35.23
N HIS A 70 -20.42 -5.43 34.13
CA HIS A 70 -19.59 -4.31 33.61
C HIS A 70 -19.66 -4.18 32.07
N PRO A 71 -20.85 -4.05 31.46
CA PRO A 71 -21.01 -3.98 30.00
C PRO A 71 -20.34 -2.76 29.35
N GLU A 72 -20.05 -1.71 30.12
CA GLU A 72 -19.35 -0.50 29.69
C GLU A 72 -17.83 -0.70 29.51
N HIS A 73 -17.26 -1.75 30.10
CA HIS A 73 -15.83 -2.07 30.00
C HIS A 73 -15.54 -2.94 28.77
N VAL A 74 -14.36 -2.74 28.17
CA VAL A 74 -13.82 -3.65 27.16
C VAL A 74 -13.05 -4.76 27.85
N TYR A 75 -13.50 -6.00 27.67
CA TYR A 75 -12.83 -7.19 28.19
C TYR A 75 -11.71 -7.62 27.25
N LEU A 76 -10.47 -7.64 27.76
CA LEU A 76 -9.32 -8.20 27.06
C LEU A 76 -8.88 -9.49 27.74
N PHE A 77 -8.73 -10.57 26.95
CA PHE A 77 -8.45 -11.90 27.47
C PHE A 77 -7.01 -12.35 27.21
N TYR A 78 -6.41 -12.98 28.21
CA TYR A 78 -5.02 -13.43 28.20
C TYR A 78 -4.92 -14.91 28.62
N PRO A 79 -4.00 -15.68 28.02
CA PRO A 79 -3.74 -17.08 28.38
C PRO A 79 -2.86 -17.22 29.64
N SER A 80 -2.31 -16.11 30.17
CA SER A 80 -1.48 -16.12 31.38
C SER A 80 -1.75 -14.91 32.26
N PHE A 81 -1.77 -15.15 33.57
CA PHE A 81 -1.83 -14.11 34.59
C PHE A 81 -0.63 -13.14 34.50
N LYS A 82 0.56 -13.65 34.15
CA LYS A 82 1.77 -12.83 33.93
C LYS A 82 1.49 -11.76 32.88
N TYR A 83 0.93 -12.15 31.74
CA TYR A 83 0.68 -11.26 30.61
C TYR A 83 -0.41 -10.24 30.87
N MET A 84 -1.48 -10.64 31.56
CA MET A 84 -2.51 -9.71 32.02
C MET A 84 -1.91 -8.63 32.95
N LYS A 85 -1.11 -9.04 33.94
CA LYS A 85 -0.45 -8.10 34.87
C LYS A 85 0.46 -7.11 34.15
N VAL A 86 1.31 -7.59 33.24
CA VAL A 86 2.21 -6.72 32.46
C VAL A 86 1.41 -5.70 31.66
N THR A 87 0.32 -6.14 31.00
CA THR A 87 -0.53 -5.23 30.23
C THR A 87 -1.23 -4.21 31.12
N ARG A 88 -1.74 -4.62 32.29
CA ARG A 88 -2.33 -3.70 33.27
C ARG A 88 -1.32 -2.66 33.76
N SER A 89 -0.12 -3.08 34.16
CA SER A 89 0.94 -2.16 34.59
C SER A 89 1.28 -1.14 33.52
N TYR A 90 1.32 -1.55 32.24
CA TYR A 90 1.53 -0.63 31.12
C TYR A 90 0.38 0.38 30.98
N ILE A 91 -0.87 -0.07 30.99
CA ILE A 91 -2.04 0.82 30.87
C ILE A 91 -2.02 1.87 31.98
N LEU A 92 -1.76 1.44 33.22
CA LEU A 92 -1.70 2.35 34.37
C LEU A 92 -0.57 3.36 34.26
N SER A 93 0.61 2.96 33.76
CA SER A 93 1.74 3.88 33.61
C SER A 93 1.51 4.90 32.49
N GLN A 94 0.93 4.50 31.36
CA GLN A 94 0.62 5.43 30.27
C GLN A 94 -0.47 6.43 30.65
N ALA A 95 -1.53 5.97 31.31
CA ALA A 95 -2.61 6.82 31.76
C ALA A 95 -2.15 7.87 32.80
N GLN A 96 -1.11 7.54 33.58
CA GLN A 96 -0.48 8.50 34.47
C GLN A 96 0.35 9.55 33.71
N LEU A 97 1.03 9.15 32.64
CA LEU A 97 1.89 10.04 31.85
C LEU A 97 1.11 11.05 31.01
N ASP A 98 -0.04 10.67 30.45
CA ASP A 98 -0.83 11.53 29.57
C ASP A 98 -1.98 12.27 30.28
N GLY A 99 -2.10 12.09 31.61
CA GLY A 99 -3.13 12.74 32.42
C GLY A 99 -4.54 12.17 32.24
N SER A 100 -4.70 11.05 31.52
CA SER A 100 -5.99 10.35 31.43
C SER A 100 -6.37 9.58 32.70
N GLY A 101 -5.44 9.50 33.67
CA GLY A 101 -5.63 8.89 34.98
C GLY A 101 -6.52 9.69 35.94
N CYS A 102 -7.21 8.98 36.83
CA CYS A 102 -7.94 9.55 37.97
C CYS A 102 -7.37 9.01 39.30
N GLN A 103 -7.83 9.56 40.43
CA GLN A 103 -7.59 8.96 41.74
C GLN A 103 -8.08 7.49 41.75
N ASN A 104 -7.29 6.58 42.32
CA ASN A 104 -7.53 5.13 42.37
C ASN A 104 -7.56 4.40 41.01
N LEU A 105 -6.72 4.81 40.04
CA LEU A 105 -6.65 4.19 38.71
C LEU A 105 -6.51 2.64 38.72
N ALA A 106 -5.80 2.09 39.71
CA ALA A 106 -5.64 0.65 39.86
C ALA A 106 -6.98 -0.09 40.09
N THR A 107 -7.93 0.49 40.82
CA THR A 107 -9.25 -0.12 41.03
C THR A 107 -10.14 0.00 39.79
N GLN A 108 -9.81 0.88 38.85
CA GLN A 108 -10.57 1.12 37.61
C GLN A 108 -10.16 0.22 36.44
N VAL A 109 -9.12 -0.59 36.58
CA VAL A 109 -8.78 -1.64 35.60
C VAL A 109 -8.76 -3.00 36.33
N PRO A 110 -9.95 -3.57 36.64
CA PRO A 110 -10.06 -4.84 37.34
C PRO A 110 -9.44 -6.01 36.57
N MET A 111 -8.95 -6.98 37.31
CA MET A 111 -8.48 -8.26 36.79
C MET A 111 -9.40 -9.36 37.29
N GLN A 112 -9.89 -10.21 36.39
CA GLN A 112 -10.76 -11.34 36.70
C GLN A 112 -10.15 -12.65 36.21
N VAL A 113 -10.45 -13.74 36.93
CA VAL A 113 -10.11 -15.11 36.53
C VAL A 113 -11.40 -15.85 36.22
N LEU A 114 -11.53 -16.29 34.97
CA LEU A 114 -12.72 -16.91 34.42
C LEU A 114 -12.45 -18.40 34.23
N GLY A 115 -13.31 -19.26 34.81
CA GLY A 115 -13.27 -20.70 34.59
C GLY A 115 -14.36 -21.16 33.62
N PHE A 116 -13.97 -21.97 32.62
CA PHE A 116 -14.90 -22.63 31.69
C PHE A 116 -14.82 -24.15 31.93
N SER A 117 -15.90 -24.76 32.42
CA SER A 117 -15.97 -26.20 32.72
C SER A 117 -17.36 -26.77 32.39
N GLU A 118 -17.42 -28.04 31.95
CA GLU A 118 -18.67 -28.80 31.82
C GLU A 118 -19.27 -29.24 33.18
N LYS A 119 -18.48 -29.28 34.27
CA LYS A 119 -18.84 -29.89 35.58
C LYS A 119 -18.85 -28.91 36.76
N ALA A 120 -19.23 -27.65 36.55
CA ALA A 120 -19.17 -26.60 37.59
C ALA A 120 -20.15 -26.73 38.78
N ILE A 121 -20.74 -27.91 39.04
CA ILE A 121 -21.66 -28.14 40.17
C ILE A 121 -21.11 -29.11 41.22
N ASN A 122 -20.22 -30.09 40.92
CA ASN A 122 -19.79 -31.09 41.93
C ASN A 122 -18.34 -31.60 41.80
N GLY A 123 -17.33 -30.74 41.98
CA GLY A 123 -15.93 -31.15 42.26
C GLY A 123 -14.83 -30.49 41.42
N PRO A 124 -13.54 -30.53 41.84
CA PRO A 124 -12.44 -29.87 41.17
C PRO A 124 -11.93 -30.70 40.00
N SER A 125 -12.48 -30.49 38.79
CA SER A 125 -12.02 -31.14 37.56
C SER A 125 -11.81 -30.14 36.42
N GLU A 126 -10.57 -30.10 35.90
CA GLU A 126 -10.14 -29.79 34.52
C GLU A 126 -10.97 -28.73 33.75
N GLY A 127 -11.00 -27.49 34.23
CA GLY A 127 -11.58 -26.35 33.51
C GLY A 127 -10.52 -25.52 32.75
N LEU A 128 -10.92 -24.91 31.64
CA LEU A 128 -10.11 -23.91 30.93
C LEU A 128 -10.16 -22.58 31.71
N LEU A 129 -9.01 -22.06 32.12
CA LEU A 129 -8.88 -20.77 32.83
C LEU A 129 -8.49 -19.62 31.88
N LEU A 130 -9.26 -18.53 31.86
CA LEU A 130 -8.87 -17.29 31.17
C LEU A 130 -8.68 -16.15 32.15
N TYR A 131 -7.76 -15.26 31.82
CA TYR A 131 -7.50 -14.04 32.59
C TYR A 131 -8.06 -12.86 31.83
N ALA A 132 -9.02 -12.15 32.42
CA ALA A 132 -9.70 -11.01 31.79
C ALA A 132 -9.29 -9.70 32.45
N LEU A 133 -8.94 -8.72 31.63
CA LEU A 133 -8.71 -7.34 32.05
C LEU A 133 -9.90 -6.50 31.61
N LEU A 134 -10.53 -5.81 32.55
CA LEU A 134 -11.68 -4.95 32.31
C LEU A 134 -11.16 -3.53 32.09
N VAL A 135 -11.21 -3.04 30.85
CA VAL A 135 -10.61 -1.77 30.46
C VAL A 135 -11.71 -0.73 30.19
N PRO A 136 -11.75 0.40 30.92
CA PRO A 136 -12.68 1.49 30.63
C PRO A 136 -12.46 2.03 29.22
N SER A 137 -13.53 2.44 28.52
CA SER A 137 -13.45 2.86 27.10
C SER A 137 -12.38 3.91 26.81
N ARG A 138 -12.14 4.84 27.75
CA ARG A 138 -11.10 5.87 27.65
C ARG A 138 -9.65 5.34 27.63
N LEU A 139 -9.40 4.15 28.20
CA LEU A 139 -8.06 3.55 28.29
C LEU A 139 -7.82 2.45 27.24
N VAL A 140 -8.82 2.16 26.39
CA VAL A 140 -8.76 1.09 25.39
C VAL A 140 -7.63 1.31 24.40
N GLN A 141 -7.29 2.56 24.05
CA GLN A 141 -6.20 2.84 23.12
C GLN A 141 -4.85 2.36 23.66
N HIS A 142 -4.53 2.59 24.94
CA HIS A 142 -3.30 2.07 25.56
C HIS A 142 -3.31 0.55 25.63
N ALA A 143 -4.45 -0.04 26.01
CA ALA A 143 -4.60 -1.47 26.12
C ALA A 143 -4.42 -2.17 24.76
N MET A 144 -5.00 -1.63 23.70
CA MET A 144 -4.86 -2.13 22.33
C MET A 144 -3.45 -1.94 21.78
N TYR A 145 -2.76 -0.86 22.15
CA TYR A 145 -1.37 -0.69 21.79
C TYR A 145 -0.48 -1.74 22.45
N ALA A 146 -0.66 -2.01 23.75
CA ALA A 146 0.03 -3.10 24.44
C ALA A 146 -0.30 -4.47 23.85
N TRP A 147 -1.58 -4.76 23.61
CA TRP A 147 -2.05 -5.98 22.96
C TRP A 147 -1.37 -6.21 21.62
N ARG A 148 -1.30 -5.16 20.79
CA ARG A 148 -0.65 -5.20 19.49
C ARG A 148 0.85 -5.45 19.64
N ILE A 149 1.54 -4.71 20.50
CA ILE A 149 3.00 -4.74 20.57
C ILE A 149 3.54 -6.04 21.16
N THR A 150 2.90 -6.60 22.19
CA THR A 150 3.39 -7.82 22.88
C THR A 150 2.82 -9.11 22.29
N GLY A 151 1.62 -9.03 21.70
CA GLY A 151 0.92 -10.20 21.20
C GLY A 151 0.42 -11.18 22.26
N PHE A 152 0.28 -10.73 23.51
CA PHE A 152 -0.18 -11.56 24.63
C PHE A 152 -1.63 -12.02 24.56
N GLY A 153 -2.41 -11.44 23.65
CA GLY A 153 -3.84 -11.68 23.56
C GLY A 153 -4.22 -13.14 23.27
N MET A 154 -5.42 -13.50 23.69
CA MET A 154 -6.06 -14.77 23.35
C MET A 154 -6.18 -14.99 21.83
N SER A 155 -6.07 -16.24 21.39
CA SER A 155 -6.28 -16.63 19.99
C SER A 155 -7.77 -16.76 19.63
N SER A 156 -8.08 -16.70 18.33
CA SER A 156 -9.46 -16.88 17.84
C SER A 156 -9.99 -18.31 18.04
N ARG A 157 -9.12 -19.33 18.10
CA ARG A 157 -9.48 -20.72 18.43
C ARG A 157 -9.82 -20.88 19.90
N LEU A 158 -8.99 -20.33 20.78
CA LEU A 158 -9.24 -20.35 22.22
C LEU A 158 -10.56 -19.65 22.55
N ALA A 159 -10.82 -18.48 21.93
CA ALA A 159 -12.10 -17.79 22.05
C ALA A 159 -13.29 -18.65 21.57
N ASN A 160 -13.16 -19.28 20.39
CA ASN A 160 -14.18 -20.17 19.86
C ASN A 160 -14.47 -21.34 20.79
N LYS A 161 -13.42 -21.94 21.39
CA LYS A 161 -13.56 -23.03 22.34
C LYS A 161 -14.31 -22.60 23.59
N CYS A 162 -14.01 -21.41 24.13
CA CYS A 162 -14.72 -20.87 25.28
C CYS A 162 -16.21 -20.67 24.99
N LEU A 163 -16.56 -20.14 23.81
CA LEU A 163 -17.95 -19.92 23.40
C LEU A 163 -18.76 -21.24 23.33
N GLN A 164 -18.14 -22.37 22.98
CA GLN A 164 -18.81 -23.68 22.97
C GLN A 164 -19.27 -24.12 24.37
N HIS A 165 -18.60 -23.68 25.44
CA HIS A 165 -18.96 -24.01 26.82
C HIS A 165 -20.07 -23.11 27.37
N VAL A 166 -20.58 -22.16 26.59
CA VAL A 166 -21.62 -21.24 27.02
C VAL A 166 -22.78 -21.22 26.00
N PRO A 167 -23.60 -22.30 25.95
CA PRO A 167 -24.63 -22.45 24.92
C PRO A 167 -25.75 -21.39 24.96
N SER A 168 -25.91 -20.69 26.08
CA SER A 168 -26.92 -19.63 26.29
C SER A 168 -26.53 -18.25 25.74
N LEU A 169 -25.33 -18.06 25.19
CA LEU A 169 -24.85 -16.76 24.66
C LEU A 169 -25.11 -16.54 23.17
N LEU A 170 -25.62 -17.55 22.46
CA LEU A 170 -25.84 -17.50 21.00
C LEU A 170 -27.28 -17.07 20.63
N SER A 171 -28.11 -16.72 21.63
CA SER A 171 -29.43 -16.12 21.45
C SER A 171 -29.28 -14.60 21.26
N GLU A 172 -29.93 -14.03 20.25
CA GLU A 172 -29.98 -12.57 20.03
C GLU A 172 -30.83 -11.82 21.08
N ASP A 173 -31.49 -12.56 21.99
CA ASP A 173 -32.34 -12.03 23.05
C ASP A 173 -31.54 -11.82 24.37
N PRO A 174 -31.34 -10.57 24.83
CA PRO A 174 -30.56 -10.23 26.03
C PRO A 174 -31.14 -10.76 27.35
N GLU A 175 -32.41 -11.16 27.40
CA GLU A 175 -33.05 -11.64 28.64
C GLU A 175 -32.83 -13.15 28.89
N LEU A 176 -32.30 -13.88 27.91
CA LEU A 176 -32.12 -15.34 27.94
C LEU A 176 -30.68 -15.81 28.28
N PHE A 177 -29.82 -14.90 28.74
CA PHE A 177 -28.46 -15.25 29.18
C PHE A 177 -28.52 -16.19 30.39
N GLY A 178 -28.26 -17.49 30.15
CA GLY A 178 -28.10 -18.49 31.22
C GLY A 178 -26.84 -18.24 32.04
N ILE A 179 -26.99 -17.54 33.17
CA ILE A 179 -25.96 -17.04 34.09
C ILE A 179 -25.20 -18.18 34.82
N ASP A 180 -25.75 -19.40 34.90
CA ASP A 180 -25.26 -20.45 35.81
C ASP A 180 -23.94 -21.16 35.42
N ARG A 181 -23.38 -20.91 34.22
CA ARG A 181 -22.21 -21.65 33.69
C ARG A 181 -20.88 -20.88 33.70
N LEU A 182 -20.92 -19.57 33.92
CA LEU A 182 -19.74 -18.70 33.98
C LEU A 182 -19.52 -18.31 35.45
N LYS A 183 -18.41 -18.75 36.04
CA LYS A 183 -18.07 -18.43 37.44
C LYS A 183 -16.73 -17.72 37.51
N GLU A 184 -16.70 -16.63 38.26
CA GLU A 184 -15.46 -16.04 38.73
C GLU A 184 -14.82 -16.99 39.75
N VAL A 185 -13.55 -17.32 39.56
CA VAL A 185 -12.84 -18.27 40.43
C VAL A 185 -11.89 -17.50 41.34
N ALA A 186 -11.96 -17.74 42.65
CA ALA A 186 -11.06 -17.13 43.62
C ALA A 186 -9.60 -17.53 43.34
N VAL A 187 -8.71 -16.53 43.25
CA VAL A 187 -7.29 -16.72 42.90
C VAL A 187 -6.54 -17.60 43.90
N SER A 188 -6.99 -17.69 45.15
CA SER A 188 -6.31 -18.42 46.23
C SER A 188 -6.51 -19.94 46.21
N SER A 189 -7.47 -20.49 45.45
CA SER A 189 -7.82 -21.92 45.48
C SER A 189 -7.18 -22.78 44.37
N LEU A 190 -6.36 -22.19 43.51
CA LEU A 190 -5.69 -22.91 42.42
C LEU A 190 -4.17 -22.73 42.55
N GLU A 191 -3.52 -23.72 43.18
CA GLU A 191 -2.14 -24.01 42.82
C GLU A 191 -2.08 -24.12 41.29
N LEU A 192 -1.25 -23.28 40.67
CA LEU A 192 -1.02 -23.10 39.23
C LEU A 192 -0.76 -24.45 38.50
N LYS A 193 -1.77 -25.29 38.35
CA LYS A 193 -1.71 -26.47 37.48
C LYS A 193 -1.86 -25.96 36.06
N ALA A 194 -0.72 -25.90 35.38
CA ALA A 194 -0.50 -25.37 34.06
C ALA A 194 -1.64 -25.66 33.08
N PHE A 195 -2.04 -24.62 32.34
CA PHE A 195 -2.60 -24.75 31.00
C PHE A 195 -1.74 -25.77 30.23
N ASN A 196 -2.32 -26.90 29.84
CA ASN A 196 -1.67 -27.94 29.06
C ASN A 196 -0.39 -28.56 29.66
N LYS A 197 -0.53 -29.47 30.63
CA LYS A 197 0.52 -30.49 30.86
C LYS A 197 0.75 -31.40 29.63
N ASN A 198 -0.20 -31.42 28.68
CA ASN A 198 -0.24 -32.33 27.53
C ASN A 198 -0.14 -31.62 26.16
N ALA A 199 0.23 -30.34 26.08
CA ALA A 199 0.60 -29.75 24.77
C ALA A 199 1.89 -30.45 24.33
N ASP A 200 1.70 -31.40 23.42
CA ASP A 200 2.57 -32.52 23.12
C ASP A 200 4.03 -32.12 22.89
N THR A 201 4.96 -32.84 23.55
CA THR A 201 6.42 -32.69 23.32
C THR A 201 6.83 -32.88 21.86
N ARG A 202 5.96 -33.50 21.03
CA ARG A 202 6.13 -33.67 19.58
C ARG A 202 6.16 -32.35 18.79
N LEU A 203 5.64 -31.26 19.35
CA LEU A 203 5.55 -29.98 18.64
C LEU A 203 6.88 -29.25 18.54
N CYS A 204 7.74 -29.39 19.55
CA CYS A 204 9.10 -28.86 19.52
C CYS A 204 10.05 -29.69 18.64
N ASP A 205 9.72 -30.96 18.38
CA ASP A 205 10.52 -31.84 17.51
C ASP A 205 10.61 -31.28 16.08
N ARG A 206 9.53 -30.66 15.57
CA ARG A 206 9.49 -30.20 14.19
C ARG A 206 10.37 -28.96 13.95
N PRO A 207 10.27 -27.85 14.72
CA PRO A 207 11.22 -26.76 14.62
C PRO A 207 12.66 -27.21 14.89
N ALA A 208 12.91 -28.06 15.90
CA ALA A 208 14.25 -28.57 16.19
C ALA A 208 14.82 -29.38 15.00
N TYR A 209 14.02 -30.27 14.40
CA TYR A 209 14.38 -31.00 13.19
C TYR A 209 14.74 -30.04 12.04
N LEU A 210 13.92 -29.01 11.81
CA LEU A 210 14.14 -28.05 10.73
C LEU A 210 15.40 -27.20 10.95
N GLN A 211 15.73 -26.86 12.20
CA GLN A 211 16.99 -26.19 12.52
C GLN A 211 18.21 -27.05 12.16
N ASN A 212 18.09 -28.38 12.30
CA ASN A 212 19.15 -29.32 11.92
C ASN A 212 19.14 -29.71 10.43
N PHE A 213 18.07 -29.44 9.71
CA PHE A 213 17.92 -29.85 8.31
C PHE A 213 18.87 -29.06 7.40
N GLY A 214 19.79 -29.73 6.69
CA GLY A 214 20.66 -29.04 5.72
C GLY A 214 21.61 -28.00 6.33
N ARG A 215 22.03 -28.19 7.58
CA ARG A 215 22.98 -27.29 8.28
C ARG A 215 24.27 -27.09 7.50
N ILE A 216 24.81 -25.88 7.59
CA ILE A 216 26.11 -25.49 7.02
C ILE A 216 27.21 -26.19 7.81
N ASN A 217 27.23 -26.00 9.14
CA ASN A 217 28.16 -26.66 10.04
C ASN A 217 27.55 -27.94 10.64
N LYS A 218 27.97 -29.08 10.09
CA LYS A 218 27.50 -30.42 10.54
C LYS A 218 28.19 -30.93 11.81
N GLN A 219 29.28 -30.29 12.24
CA GLN A 219 30.04 -30.71 13.42
C GLN A 219 29.53 -30.07 14.71
N ALA A 220 28.80 -28.96 14.61
CA ALA A 220 28.23 -28.28 15.76
C ALA A 220 27.11 -29.12 16.43
N PRO A 221 26.92 -28.97 17.75
CA PRO A 221 25.85 -29.66 18.48
C PRO A 221 24.48 -29.47 17.83
N ALA A 222 23.70 -30.55 17.75
CA ALA A 222 22.37 -30.52 17.17
C ALA A 222 21.37 -29.82 18.11
N VAL A 223 20.42 -29.09 17.53
CA VAL A 223 19.30 -28.50 18.28
C VAL A 223 18.33 -29.62 18.67
N THR A 224 18.03 -29.76 19.96
CA THR A 224 17.04 -30.72 20.47
C THR A 224 15.76 -30.01 20.87
N LYS A 225 14.70 -30.77 21.17
CA LYS A 225 13.36 -30.23 21.45
C LYS A 225 13.29 -29.39 22.74
N ASP A 226 14.15 -29.67 23.71
CA ASP A 226 14.31 -28.92 24.96
C ASP A 226 14.91 -27.52 24.74
N MET A 227 15.54 -27.29 23.59
CA MET A 227 16.11 -26.00 23.21
C MET A 227 15.11 -25.09 22.48
N VAL A 228 13.87 -25.57 22.27
CA VAL A 228 12.82 -24.88 21.51
C VAL A 228 11.63 -24.57 22.42
N PHE A 229 11.29 -23.29 22.51
CA PHE A 229 10.22 -22.77 23.37
C PHE A 229 9.13 -22.14 22.50
N LEU A 230 7.87 -22.52 22.71
CA LEU A 230 6.74 -22.09 21.89
C LEU A 230 5.89 -21.03 22.60
N TYR A 231 5.41 -20.07 21.82
CA TYR A 231 4.63 -18.93 22.30
C TYR A 231 3.41 -18.68 21.40
N PRO A 232 2.36 -18.01 21.91
CA PRO A 232 1.15 -17.68 21.15
C PRO A 232 1.40 -16.84 19.89
N THR A 233 2.45 -16.02 19.87
CA THR A 233 2.80 -15.19 18.71
C THR A 233 4.30 -14.95 18.61
N GLY A 234 4.79 -14.57 17.43
CA GLY A 234 6.17 -14.11 17.25
C GLY A 234 6.54 -12.91 18.13
N MET A 235 5.62 -11.96 18.35
CA MET A 235 5.88 -10.83 19.25
C MET A 235 6.01 -11.25 20.71
N THR A 236 5.30 -12.31 21.12
CA THR A 236 5.45 -12.87 22.47
C THR A 236 6.81 -13.57 22.62
N ALA A 237 7.28 -14.26 21.57
CA ALA A 237 8.64 -14.81 21.55
C ALA A 237 9.71 -13.70 21.62
N ILE A 238 9.56 -12.62 20.85
CA ILE A 238 10.43 -11.44 20.92
C ILE A 238 10.41 -10.82 22.32
N TYR A 239 9.23 -10.67 22.93
CA TYR A 239 9.08 -10.17 24.29
C TYR A 239 9.86 -11.04 25.29
N GLU A 240 9.64 -12.35 25.27
CA GLU A 240 10.25 -13.27 26.23
C GLU A 240 11.77 -13.38 26.04
N ALA A 241 12.26 -13.35 24.79
CA ALA A 241 13.69 -13.26 24.51
C ALA A 241 14.29 -11.95 25.04
N HIS A 242 13.62 -10.81 24.86
CA HIS A 242 14.08 -9.55 25.41
C HIS A 242 14.10 -9.56 26.94
N GLN A 243 13.04 -10.08 27.57
CA GLN A 243 12.97 -10.16 29.03
C GLN A 243 13.98 -11.15 29.62
N LEU A 244 14.30 -12.25 28.91
CA LEU A 244 15.39 -13.16 29.27
C LEU A 244 16.72 -12.39 29.34
N LEU A 245 17.07 -11.65 28.29
CA LEU A 245 18.31 -10.88 28.23
C LEU A 245 18.37 -9.80 29.33
N LEU A 246 17.25 -9.12 29.60
CA LEU A 246 17.16 -8.12 30.67
C LEU A 246 17.31 -8.70 32.07
N ARG A 247 16.87 -9.94 32.32
CA ARG A 247 17.10 -10.62 33.60
C ARG A 247 18.57 -10.99 33.81
N LEU A 248 19.29 -11.28 32.73
CA LEU A 248 20.71 -11.60 32.77
C LEU A 248 21.59 -10.36 32.90
N ARG A 249 21.28 -9.27 32.18
CA ARG A 249 22.20 -8.12 32.08
C ARG A 249 21.61 -6.74 32.30
N HIS A 250 20.30 -6.59 32.15
CA HIS A 250 19.58 -5.32 32.32
C HIS A 250 20.26 -4.10 31.65
N SER A 251 20.69 -4.24 30.39
CA SER A 251 21.46 -3.19 29.70
C SER A 251 20.87 -2.83 28.32
N LYS A 252 21.36 -1.74 27.73
CA LYS A 252 20.93 -1.23 26.43
C LYS A 252 21.27 -2.23 25.32
N THR A 253 20.36 -2.33 24.35
CA THR A 253 20.46 -3.23 23.21
C THR A 253 20.77 -2.44 21.93
N VAL A 254 21.30 -3.10 20.91
CA VAL A 254 21.53 -2.51 19.59
C VAL A 254 20.59 -3.16 18.58
N VAL A 255 19.96 -2.36 17.74
CA VAL A 255 19.21 -2.82 16.57
C VAL A 255 20.05 -2.55 15.34
N PHE A 256 20.41 -3.60 14.62
CA PHE A 256 21.31 -3.53 13.47
C PHE A 256 20.59 -4.01 12.20
N GLY A 257 20.45 -3.11 11.23
CA GLY A 257 19.53 -3.23 10.11
C GLY A 257 18.10 -2.83 10.46
N PHE A 258 17.20 -2.95 9.49
CA PHE A 258 15.81 -2.52 9.61
C PHE A 258 14.90 -3.70 9.99
N LEU A 259 14.55 -3.82 11.26
CA LEU A 259 13.66 -4.90 11.76
C LEU A 259 12.19 -4.62 11.45
N TYR A 260 11.35 -5.63 11.67
CA TYR A 260 9.91 -5.52 11.79
C TYR A 260 9.54 -4.39 12.77
N GLU A 261 8.61 -3.53 12.37
CA GLU A 261 8.33 -2.22 12.97
C GLU A 261 8.02 -2.22 14.48
N LEU A 262 7.43 -3.29 15.01
CA LEU A 262 7.06 -3.43 16.41
C LEU A 262 8.22 -3.94 17.26
N THR A 263 9.24 -4.60 16.67
CA THR A 263 10.38 -5.12 17.43
C THR A 263 11.12 -3.99 18.13
N PRO A 264 11.58 -2.91 17.46
CA PRO A 264 12.25 -1.80 18.14
C PRO A 264 11.31 -1.07 19.12
N LYS A 265 10.02 -0.95 18.79
CA LYS A 265 9.02 -0.32 19.68
C LYS A 265 8.84 -1.13 20.98
N LEU A 266 8.90 -2.46 20.91
CA LEU A 266 8.86 -3.35 22.06
C LEU A 266 10.11 -3.22 22.92
N LEU A 267 11.30 -3.25 22.30
CA LEU A 267 12.58 -3.08 23.01
C LEU A 267 12.65 -1.75 23.77
N LYS A 268 12.13 -0.68 23.16
CA LYS A 268 12.01 0.64 23.81
C LYS A 268 10.99 0.66 24.93
N MET A 269 9.88 -0.07 24.79
CA MET A 269 8.80 -0.07 25.78
C MET A 269 9.16 -0.84 27.06
N TYR A 270 9.85 -1.96 26.93
CA TYR A 270 10.07 -2.91 28.04
C TYR A 270 11.54 -3.07 28.45
N GLY A 271 12.41 -2.13 28.08
CA GLY A 271 13.82 -2.11 28.43
C GLY A 271 14.44 -0.71 28.41
N PRO A 272 15.76 -0.58 28.65
CA PRO A 272 16.49 0.70 28.69
C PRO A 272 16.59 1.46 27.35
N GLY A 273 15.83 1.05 26.32
CA GLY A 273 15.94 1.56 24.96
C GLY A 273 16.95 0.79 24.10
N PHE A 274 17.20 1.30 22.89
CA PHE A 274 18.15 0.72 21.95
C PHE A 274 18.92 1.80 21.18
N GLU A 275 20.13 1.46 20.73
CA GLU A 275 20.85 2.19 19.69
C GLU A 275 20.48 1.64 18.31
N PHE A 276 20.31 2.50 17.32
CA PHE A 276 19.77 2.12 16.01
C PHE A 276 20.73 2.37 14.86
N PHE A 277 21.18 1.29 14.23
CA PHE A 277 21.96 1.29 12.99
C PHE A 277 21.07 0.74 11.86
N GLY A 278 20.10 1.55 11.42
CA GLY A 278 18.98 1.09 10.61
C GLY A 278 19.30 0.77 9.15
N ASN A 279 20.41 1.29 8.60
CA ASN A 279 20.78 0.98 7.21
C ASN A 279 21.54 -0.35 7.11
N GLY A 280 22.21 -0.76 8.19
CA GLY A 280 22.97 -2.00 8.29
C GLY A 280 24.16 -2.05 7.33
N THR A 281 24.77 -0.90 7.05
CA THR A 281 25.91 -0.77 6.12
C THR A 281 27.24 -1.09 6.79
N ALA A 282 28.29 -1.30 5.98
CA ALA A 282 29.66 -1.45 6.49
C ALA A 282 30.11 -0.22 7.30
N GLU A 283 29.74 0.99 6.86
CA GLU A 283 30.05 2.23 7.58
C GLU A 283 29.37 2.29 8.97
N GLU A 284 28.10 1.87 9.07
CA GLU A 284 27.42 1.76 10.37
C GLU A 284 28.06 0.69 11.27
N LEU A 285 28.63 -0.36 10.68
CA LEU A 285 29.33 -1.42 11.40
C LEU A 285 30.66 -0.94 12.00
N GLU A 286 31.42 -0.14 11.24
CA GLU A 286 32.64 0.53 11.72
C GLU A 286 32.34 1.54 12.85
N LYS A 287 31.24 2.30 12.71
CA LYS A 287 30.76 3.19 13.78
C LYS A 287 30.37 2.41 15.03
N PHE A 288 29.70 1.27 14.86
CA PHE A 288 29.34 0.41 15.97
C PHE A 288 30.57 -0.21 16.67
N GLU A 289 31.56 -0.67 15.90
CA GLU A 289 32.83 -1.16 16.45
C GLU A 289 33.58 -0.07 17.23
N SER A 290 33.60 1.16 16.70
CA SER A 290 34.18 2.32 17.40
C SER A 290 33.44 2.65 18.71
N MET A 291 32.11 2.54 18.71
CA MET A 291 31.28 2.73 19.90
C MET A 291 31.62 1.69 20.99
N LEU A 292 31.76 0.43 20.61
CA LEU A 292 32.13 -0.66 21.53
C LEU A 292 33.53 -0.44 22.13
N GLN A 293 34.50 -0.02 21.30
CA GLN A 293 35.87 0.29 21.75
C GLN A 293 35.91 1.44 22.77
N ASN A 294 35.12 2.49 22.55
CA ASN A 294 35.05 3.62 23.47
C ASN A 294 34.35 3.23 24.78
N GLN A 295 33.24 2.48 24.67
CA GLN A 295 32.50 1.98 25.84
C GLN A 295 33.36 1.07 26.72
N GLU A 296 34.16 0.18 26.13
CA GLU A 296 35.08 -0.68 26.89
C GLU A 296 36.16 0.11 27.65
N LYS A 297 36.58 1.27 27.13
CA LYS A 297 37.55 2.15 27.79
C LYS A 297 36.93 3.04 28.88
N GLU A 298 35.74 3.57 28.63
CA GLU A 298 35.10 4.58 29.48
C GLU A 298 34.23 3.97 30.58
N ASP A 299 33.47 2.91 30.28
CA ASP A 299 32.54 2.26 31.20
C ASP A 299 32.46 0.75 30.92
N PRO A 300 33.49 -0.03 31.31
CA PRO A 300 33.59 -1.47 31.01
C PRO A 300 32.50 -2.33 31.67
N LEU A 301 31.76 -1.78 32.64
CA LEU A 301 30.65 -2.44 33.34
C LEU A 301 29.33 -2.29 32.58
N ASN A 302 29.14 -1.17 31.88
CA ASN A 302 27.95 -0.90 31.09
C ASN A 302 28.14 -1.43 29.67
N ARG A 303 28.06 -2.74 29.47
CA ARG A 303 28.24 -3.36 28.13
C ARG A 303 26.93 -3.42 27.36
N VAL A 304 27.02 -3.41 26.03
CA VAL A 304 25.87 -3.76 25.17
C VAL A 304 25.33 -5.13 25.59
N GLN A 305 24.01 -5.18 25.80
CA GLN A 305 23.33 -6.43 26.16
C GLN A 305 23.32 -7.38 24.97
N ALA A 306 22.75 -6.93 23.86
CA ALA A 306 22.53 -7.76 22.68
C ALA A 306 22.47 -6.91 21.40
N VAL A 307 22.72 -7.55 20.26
CA VAL A 307 22.42 -7.05 18.92
C VAL A 307 21.24 -7.83 18.35
N TRP A 308 20.22 -7.11 17.87
CA TRP A 308 19.05 -7.68 17.19
C TRP A 308 19.12 -7.38 15.70
N CYS A 309 18.96 -8.42 14.88
CA CYS A 309 19.02 -8.35 13.42
C CYS A 309 18.02 -9.31 12.76
N GLU A 310 17.72 -9.08 11.48
CA GLU A 310 16.88 -9.95 10.65
C GLU A 310 17.69 -10.54 9.49
N CYS A 311 17.37 -11.76 9.09
CA CYS A 311 17.93 -12.39 7.90
C CYS A 311 16.81 -12.95 7.00
N ALA A 312 16.39 -12.27 5.93
CA ALA A 312 16.67 -10.89 5.54
C ALA A 312 15.67 -9.90 6.19
N SER A 313 15.94 -8.60 6.09
CA SER A 313 15.06 -7.55 6.62
C SER A 313 13.71 -7.41 5.92
N ASN A 314 12.67 -6.98 6.63
CA ASN A 314 11.36 -6.66 6.06
C ASN A 314 11.14 -5.13 5.94
N PRO A 315 10.87 -4.56 4.75
CA PRO A 315 10.52 -5.19 3.46
C PRO A 315 11.63 -5.08 2.40
N LEU A 316 12.78 -4.47 2.70
CA LEU A 316 13.83 -4.21 1.69
C LEU A 316 14.78 -5.40 1.47
N LEU A 317 14.66 -6.44 2.29
CA LEU A 317 15.29 -7.74 2.06
C LEU A 317 16.82 -7.66 1.99
N LYS A 318 17.38 -6.78 2.83
CA LYS A 318 18.81 -6.63 3.05
C LYS A 318 19.25 -7.56 4.17
N THR A 319 20.46 -8.09 4.07
CA THR A 319 21.07 -8.89 5.15
C THR A 319 22.33 -8.19 5.64
N VAL A 320 22.39 -7.96 6.95
CA VAL A 320 23.56 -7.37 7.61
C VAL A 320 24.72 -8.38 7.65
N ASP A 321 25.94 -7.92 7.91
CA ASP A 321 27.09 -8.83 8.03
C ASP A 321 27.09 -9.57 9.38
N LEU A 322 26.39 -10.70 9.43
CA LEU A 322 26.23 -11.50 10.65
C LEU A 322 27.55 -12.10 11.15
N GLU A 323 28.50 -12.41 10.27
CA GLU A 323 29.79 -12.98 10.65
C GLU A 323 30.66 -11.93 11.36
N LYS A 324 30.72 -10.71 10.83
CA LYS A 324 31.42 -9.61 11.51
C LYS A 324 30.73 -9.23 12.82
N LEU A 325 29.40 -9.25 12.88
CA LEU A 325 28.67 -9.09 14.15
C LEU A 325 29.02 -10.19 15.16
N ARG A 326 29.12 -11.46 14.73
CA ARG A 326 29.56 -12.58 15.58
C ARG A 326 30.96 -12.39 16.13
N GLN A 327 31.91 -11.96 15.29
CA GLN A 327 33.28 -11.63 15.73
C GLN A 327 33.29 -10.54 16.80
N LEU A 328 32.53 -9.45 16.59
CA LEU A 328 32.40 -8.37 17.58
C LEU A 328 31.73 -8.86 18.87
N ALA A 329 30.71 -9.71 18.77
CA ALA A 329 30.03 -10.29 19.92
C ALA A 329 30.97 -11.17 20.74
N ASP A 330 31.85 -11.93 20.07
CA ASP A 330 32.83 -12.78 20.74
C ASP A 330 33.89 -11.96 21.48
N GLN A 331 34.33 -10.85 20.87
CA GLN A 331 35.30 -9.90 21.43
C GLN A 331 34.74 -9.09 22.60
N TYR A 332 33.61 -8.40 22.41
CA TYR A 332 33.05 -7.44 23.39
C TYR A 332 32.01 -8.06 24.34
N GLY A 333 31.60 -9.30 24.07
CA GLY A 333 30.84 -10.11 25.01
C GLY A 333 29.34 -9.91 25.01
N PHE A 334 28.70 -9.44 23.94
CA PHE A 334 27.23 -9.27 23.84
C PHE A 334 26.54 -10.46 23.16
N PHE A 335 25.21 -10.58 23.32
CA PHE A 335 24.42 -11.63 22.67
C PHE A 335 23.99 -11.23 21.25
N ILE A 336 23.81 -12.20 20.35
CA ILE A 336 23.18 -11.98 19.05
C ILE A 336 21.82 -12.66 19.01
N VAL A 337 20.80 -11.88 18.66
CA VAL A 337 19.43 -12.36 18.42
C VAL A 337 19.10 -12.17 16.94
N VAL A 338 18.81 -13.26 16.24
CA VAL A 338 18.39 -13.23 14.83
C VAL A 338 16.91 -13.57 14.72
N ASP A 339 16.12 -12.70 14.10
CA ASP A 339 14.79 -13.05 13.61
C ASP A 339 14.91 -13.62 12.18
N ASP A 340 14.61 -14.92 12.04
CA ASP A 340 14.75 -15.67 10.79
C ASP A 340 13.42 -15.78 10.00
N THR A 341 12.36 -15.09 10.44
CA THR A 341 11.00 -15.24 9.91
C THR A 341 10.92 -15.07 8.38
N ILE A 342 11.62 -14.06 7.85
CA ILE A 342 11.57 -13.68 6.43
C ILE A 342 12.45 -14.58 5.58
N GLY A 343 13.70 -14.85 6.03
CA GLY A 343 14.58 -15.80 5.35
C GLY A 343 14.02 -17.21 5.36
N SER A 344 13.31 -17.55 6.44
CA SER A 344 12.72 -18.86 6.73
C SER A 344 13.78 -19.93 7.01
N VAL A 345 13.62 -20.65 8.12
CA VAL A 345 14.53 -21.75 8.52
C VAL A 345 14.74 -22.79 7.43
N ALA A 346 13.81 -22.97 6.48
CA ALA A 346 14.03 -23.88 5.35
C ALA A 346 15.17 -23.41 4.43
N ASN A 347 15.39 -22.10 4.30
CA ASN A 347 16.38 -21.54 3.37
C ASN A 347 17.70 -21.17 4.03
N ILE A 348 17.66 -20.70 5.28
CA ILE A 348 18.82 -20.12 5.96
C ILE A 348 19.19 -20.88 7.24
N ASP A 349 20.48 -20.96 7.50
CA ASP A 349 21.09 -21.45 8.74
C ASP A 349 21.93 -20.33 9.33
N VAL A 350 21.51 -19.84 10.49
CA VAL A 350 22.15 -18.73 11.21
C VAL A 350 22.71 -19.19 12.55
N LEU A 351 22.72 -20.50 12.83
CA LEU A 351 23.15 -21.04 14.13
C LEU A 351 24.61 -20.67 14.45
N ASP A 352 25.51 -20.69 13.47
CA ASP A 352 26.93 -20.38 13.71
C ASP A 352 27.19 -18.92 14.07
N VAL A 353 26.23 -18.02 13.82
CA VAL A 353 26.38 -16.56 14.02
C VAL A 353 25.44 -16.00 15.09
N THR A 354 24.68 -16.83 15.80
CA THR A 354 23.64 -16.37 16.73
C THR A 354 23.70 -17.06 18.09
N ASP A 355 23.13 -16.43 19.12
CA ASP A 355 22.91 -17.04 20.43
C ASP A 355 21.43 -17.46 20.59
N ILE A 356 20.51 -16.66 20.05
CA ILE A 356 19.06 -16.86 20.13
C ILE A 356 18.44 -16.64 18.76
N ILE A 357 17.69 -17.62 18.26
CA ILE A 357 16.84 -17.46 17.08
C ILE A 357 15.40 -17.22 17.54
N VAL A 358 14.77 -16.19 16.99
CA VAL A 358 13.34 -15.94 17.16
C VAL A 358 12.63 -16.12 15.83
N THR A 359 11.52 -16.86 15.82
CA THR A 359 10.77 -17.13 14.59
C THR A 359 9.29 -16.84 14.79
N SER A 360 8.68 -16.09 13.88
CA SER A 360 7.23 -15.99 13.76
C SER A 360 6.68 -17.20 12.99
N LEU A 361 6.33 -18.25 13.73
CA LEU A 361 5.73 -19.48 13.16
C LEU A 361 4.37 -19.23 12.48
N THR A 362 3.76 -18.06 12.71
CA THR A 362 2.52 -17.58 12.07
C THR A 362 2.63 -17.49 10.53
N LYS A 363 3.86 -17.32 10.01
CA LYS A 363 4.15 -16.93 8.64
C LYS A 363 4.37 -18.14 7.73
N SER A 364 5.48 -18.19 7.00
CA SER A 364 5.84 -19.21 6.01
C SER A 364 5.90 -20.63 6.58
N PHE A 365 6.38 -20.78 7.82
CA PHE A 365 6.43 -22.06 8.55
C PHE A 365 5.05 -22.75 8.50
N ARG A 366 4.01 -22.02 8.88
CA ARG A 366 2.63 -22.47 8.89
C ARG A 366 1.95 -22.34 7.52
N GLY A 367 2.21 -21.31 6.72
CA GLY A 367 1.92 -21.32 5.29
C GLY A 367 0.49 -21.08 4.78
N TYR A 368 -0.56 -21.16 5.61
CA TYR A 368 -1.98 -21.06 5.21
C TYR A 368 -2.75 -19.94 5.98
N ALA A 369 -2.04 -19.10 6.73
CA ALA A 369 -2.55 -17.90 7.43
C ALA A 369 -3.84 -18.06 8.29
N ASN A 370 -3.89 -19.01 9.21
CA ASN A 370 -5.02 -19.24 10.15
C ASN A 370 -4.60 -19.52 11.61
N VAL A 371 -3.31 -19.60 11.94
CA VAL A 371 -2.80 -19.87 13.31
C VAL A 371 -1.73 -18.84 13.59
N MET A 372 -1.73 -18.30 14.81
CA MET A 372 -0.61 -17.54 15.32
C MET A 372 0.23 -18.40 16.26
N ALA A 373 1.55 -18.28 16.10
CA ALA A 373 2.54 -18.85 16.99
C ALA A 373 3.88 -18.13 16.79
N GLY A 374 4.77 -18.30 17.76
CA GLY A 374 6.18 -17.91 17.69
C GLY A 374 7.05 -18.91 18.44
N SER A 375 8.36 -18.87 18.19
CA SER A 375 9.32 -19.70 18.92
C SER A 375 10.60 -18.94 19.26
N ILE A 376 11.22 -19.39 20.34
CA ILE A 376 12.63 -19.13 20.65
C ILE A 376 13.38 -20.46 20.46
N THR A 377 14.50 -20.42 19.75
CA THR A 377 15.47 -21.53 19.70
C THR A 377 16.78 -21.05 20.28
N LEU A 378 17.31 -21.75 21.28
CA LEU A 378 18.63 -21.49 21.83
C LEU A 378 19.69 -22.23 21.03
N ASN A 379 20.80 -21.56 20.72
CA ASN A 379 21.91 -22.20 20.02
C ASN A 379 22.76 -23.04 21.00
N PRO A 380 22.84 -24.37 20.85
CA PRO A 380 23.64 -25.21 21.72
C PRO A 380 25.16 -25.02 21.54
N ALA A 381 25.59 -24.40 20.44
CA ALA A 381 26.99 -24.03 20.23
C ALA A 381 27.36 -22.68 20.88
N SER A 382 26.38 -21.92 21.38
CA SER A 382 26.65 -20.65 22.06
C SER A 382 27.43 -20.89 23.36
N ARG A 383 28.47 -20.10 23.60
CA ARG A 383 29.19 -20.08 24.88
C ARG A 383 28.30 -19.68 26.07
N TYR A 384 27.16 -19.07 25.80
CA TYR A 384 26.18 -18.65 26.80
C TYR A 384 24.99 -19.62 26.92
N TYR A 385 25.02 -20.76 26.21
CA TYR A 385 23.90 -21.68 26.16
C TYR A 385 23.38 -22.07 27.55
N SER A 386 24.27 -22.50 28.47
CA SER A 386 23.87 -22.96 29.79
C SER A 386 23.12 -21.89 30.60
N GLU A 387 23.63 -20.65 30.60
CA GLU A 387 23.02 -19.51 31.30
C GLU A 387 21.66 -19.14 30.69
N LEU A 388 21.60 -19.04 29.36
CA LEU A 388 20.36 -18.76 28.62
C LEU A 388 19.31 -19.84 28.86
N HIS A 389 19.71 -21.11 28.79
CA HIS A 389 18.85 -22.26 28.92
C HIS A 389 18.28 -22.36 30.34
N GLU A 390 19.10 -22.25 31.38
CA GLU A 390 18.66 -22.30 32.77
C GLU A 390 17.66 -21.18 33.10
N GLU A 391 17.98 -19.94 32.71
CA GLU A 391 17.11 -18.79 32.99
C GLU A 391 15.80 -18.84 32.20
N LEU A 392 15.86 -19.28 30.93
CA LEU A 392 14.66 -19.43 30.12
C LEU A 392 13.77 -20.55 30.66
N HIS A 393 14.34 -21.71 31.02
CA HIS A 393 13.59 -22.80 31.64
C HIS A 393 12.91 -22.39 32.95
N ARG A 394 13.62 -21.64 33.79
CA ARG A 394 13.10 -21.14 35.07
C ARG A 394 11.87 -20.23 34.90
N SER A 395 11.85 -19.45 33.82
CA SER A 395 10.84 -18.43 33.57
C SER A 395 9.78 -18.82 32.53
N TYR A 396 9.96 -19.95 31.84
CA TYR A 396 9.08 -20.40 30.77
C TYR A 396 7.73 -20.89 31.29
N GLN A 397 6.68 -20.43 30.63
CA GLN A 397 5.33 -20.93 30.79
C GLN A 397 4.78 -21.23 29.39
N ASN A 398 4.38 -22.48 29.14
CA ASN A 398 3.70 -22.80 27.89
C ASN A 398 2.32 -22.15 27.88
N THR A 399 2.14 -21.14 27.04
CA THR A 399 0.90 -20.37 26.89
C THR A 399 0.26 -20.58 25.52
N LEU A 400 0.86 -21.42 24.66
CA LEU A 400 0.29 -21.76 23.37
C LEU A 400 -0.91 -22.70 23.58
N PHE A 401 -2.06 -22.33 23.01
CA PHE A 401 -3.26 -23.14 23.12
C PHE A 401 -3.12 -24.45 22.33
N VAL A 402 -3.62 -25.56 22.90
CA VAL A 402 -3.39 -26.91 22.36
C VAL A 402 -3.93 -27.07 20.94
N GLU A 403 -5.12 -26.54 20.63
CA GLU A 403 -5.69 -26.66 19.29
C GLU A 403 -4.96 -25.77 18.27
N ASP A 404 -4.41 -24.63 18.70
CA ASP A 404 -3.52 -23.83 17.85
C ASP A 404 -2.23 -24.60 17.55
N ALA A 405 -1.70 -25.29 18.56
CA ALA A 405 -0.48 -26.09 18.42
C ALA A 405 -0.69 -27.32 17.52
N ILE A 406 -1.80 -28.05 17.66
CA ILE A 406 -2.18 -29.14 16.75
C ILE A 406 -2.30 -28.62 15.32
N GLN A 407 -3.01 -27.52 15.12
CA GLN A 407 -3.16 -26.94 13.79
C GLN A 407 -1.82 -26.45 13.21
N LEU A 408 -0.92 -25.93 14.05
CA LEU A 408 0.43 -25.55 13.65
C LEU A 408 1.24 -26.74 13.14
N GLU A 409 1.20 -27.88 13.84
CA GLU A 409 1.88 -29.12 13.42
C GLU A 409 1.37 -29.61 12.06
N LEU A 410 0.05 -29.76 11.93
CA LEU A 410 -0.60 -30.21 10.70
C LEU A 410 -0.16 -29.36 9.50
N ASN A 411 -0.15 -28.05 9.68
CA ASN A 411 0.23 -27.07 8.65
C ASN A 411 1.73 -27.09 8.31
N SER A 412 2.58 -27.61 9.19
CA SER A 412 4.05 -27.64 9.02
C SER A 412 4.56 -28.88 8.27
N ARG A 413 3.71 -29.87 8.01
CA ARG A 413 4.11 -31.16 7.42
C ARG A 413 4.65 -31.03 6.00
N ASP A 414 4.09 -30.11 5.23
CA ASP A 414 4.47 -29.83 3.84
C ASP A 414 5.36 -28.58 3.68
N TYR A 415 5.80 -27.98 4.80
CA TYR A 415 6.54 -26.72 4.83
C TYR A 415 7.74 -26.67 3.87
N LEU A 416 8.58 -27.69 3.89
CA LEU A 416 9.77 -27.76 3.04
C LEU A 416 9.42 -27.76 1.54
N VAL A 417 8.39 -28.52 1.16
CA VAL A 417 7.92 -28.60 -0.24
C VAL A 417 7.31 -27.26 -0.67
N ARG A 418 6.44 -26.66 0.17
CA ARG A 418 5.86 -25.34 -0.08
C ARG A 418 6.92 -24.27 -0.27
N THR A 419 7.90 -24.19 0.63
CA THR A 419 8.97 -23.19 0.55
C THR A 419 9.77 -23.35 -0.74
N SER A 420 10.05 -24.57 -1.20
CA SER A 420 10.74 -24.81 -2.47
C SER A 420 9.97 -24.25 -3.66
N MET A 421 8.66 -24.50 -3.74
CA MET A 421 7.79 -23.97 -4.80
C MET A 421 7.69 -22.44 -4.76
N ILE A 422 7.60 -21.88 -3.55
CA ILE A 422 7.55 -20.43 -3.32
C ILE A 422 8.86 -19.77 -3.76
N ASN A 423 10.03 -20.36 -3.43
CA ASN A 423 11.33 -19.87 -3.84
C ASN A 423 11.45 -19.81 -5.36
N GLU A 424 11.08 -20.90 -6.05
CA GLU A 424 11.11 -21.00 -7.51
C GLU A 424 10.22 -19.92 -8.15
N THR A 425 8.99 -19.79 -7.66
CA THR A 425 8.00 -18.84 -8.19
C THR A 425 8.44 -17.39 -7.95
N ALA A 426 8.96 -17.07 -6.76
CA ALA A 426 9.47 -15.74 -6.45
C ALA A 426 10.66 -15.36 -7.34
N SER A 427 11.66 -16.24 -7.48
CA SER A 427 12.80 -15.99 -8.37
C SER A 427 12.36 -15.83 -9.83
N TYR A 428 11.40 -16.64 -10.29
CA TYR A 428 10.81 -16.52 -11.63
C TYR A 428 10.16 -15.15 -11.88
N LEU A 429 9.31 -14.69 -10.97
CA LEU A 429 8.63 -13.39 -11.08
C LEU A 429 9.61 -12.22 -10.96
N VAL A 430 10.60 -12.30 -10.06
CA VAL A 430 11.64 -11.27 -9.93
C VAL A 430 12.45 -11.15 -11.22
N LYS A 431 12.86 -12.27 -11.83
CA LYS A 431 13.57 -12.27 -13.11
C LYS A 431 12.72 -11.64 -14.22
N PHE A 432 11.42 -11.96 -14.27
CA PHE A 432 10.48 -11.35 -15.21
C PHE A 432 10.36 -9.82 -15.00
N LEU A 433 10.12 -9.37 -13.77
CA LEU A 433 9.96 -7.95 -13.43
C LEU A 433 11.22 -7.13 -13.67
N LYS A 434 12.41 -7.71 -13.45
CA LYS A 434 13.67 -7.07 -13.81
C LYS A 434 13.80 -6.78 -15.30
N GLY A 435 13.10 -7.52 -16.16
CA GLY A 435 13.02 -7.21 -17.60
C GLY A 435 12.39 -5.84 -17.90
N TYR A 436 11.65 -5.26 -16.95
CA TYR A 436 11.11 -3.91 -17.06
C TYR A 436 12.12 -2.84 -16.63
N LEU A 437 13.12 -3.14 -15.81
CA LEU A 437 14.10 -2.12 -15.34
C LEU A 437 15.00 -1.57 -16.46
N ASN A 438 15.22 -2.36 -17.52
CA ASN A 438 16.10 -1.99 -18.65
C ASN A 438 15.39 -1.19 -19.75
N LYS A 439 14.15 -0.77 -19.50
CA LYS A 439 13.32 0.00 -20.44
C LYS A 439 12.81 1.22 -19.70
N PRO A 440 12.34 2.25 -20.42
CA PRO A 440 11.43 3.20 -19.81
C PRO A 440 10.19 2.44 -19.31
N ALA A 441 10.15 2.15 -18.02
CA ALA A 441 9.13 1.35 -17.36
C ALA A 441 8.70 2.00 -16.04
N PRO A 442 7.54 1.63 -15.49
CA PRO A 442 7.03 2.21 -14.24
C PRO A 442 7.82 1.77 -12.99
N LEU A 443 8.82 0.90 -13.13
CA LEU A 443 9.63 0.40 -12.00
C LEU A 443 10.99 1.11 -11.94
N SER A 444 11.38 1.52 -10.74
CA SER A 444 12.72 2.04 -10.43
C SER A 444 13.64 0.96 -9.86
N SER A 445 13.10 0.04 -9.03
CA SER A 445 13.87 -1.04 -8.39
C SER A 445 13.05 -2.31 -8.18
N VAL A 446 13.74 -3.45 -8.09
CA VAL A 446 13.18 -4.72 -7.59
C VAL A 446 14.14 -5.29 -6.53
N TYR A 447 13.68 -5.35 -5.27
CA TYR A 447 14.43 -5.86 -4.13
C TYR A 447 14.13 -7.34 -3.88
N TYR A 448 15.17 -8.17 -3.87
CA TYR A 448 15.11 -9.60 -3.59
C TYR A 448 16.48 -10.07 -3.06
N PRO A 449 16.59 -10.96 -2.05
CA PRO A 449 17.88 -11.31 -1.44
C PRO A 449 18.94 -11.84 -2.42
N GLU A 450 18.51 -12.49 -3.50
CA GLU A 450 19.41 -12.97 -4.55
C GLU A 450 20.14 -11.84 -5.28
N THR A 451 19.54 -10.65 -5.33
CA THR A 451 19.98 -9.59 -6.24
C THR A 451 20.13 -8.22 -5.58
N CYS A 452 19.88 -8.12 -4.28
CA CYS A 452 20.19 -6.93 -3.50
C CYS A 452 21.71 -6.78 -3.33
N HIS A 453 22.18 -5.57 -2.99
CA HIS A 453 23.60 -5.31 -2.76
C HIS A 453 24.20 -6.15 -1.61
N SER A 454 23.37 -6.59 -0.66
CA SER A 454 23.78 -7.47 0.45
C SER A 454 23.60 -8.96 0.15
N SER A 455 23.45 -9.36 -1.11
CA SER A 455 23.26 -10.77 -1.49
C SER A 455 24.39 -11.68 -1.00
N ALA A 456 25.63 -11.18 -0.98
CA ALA A 456 26.76 -11.93 -0.44
C ALA A 456 26.54 -12.31 1.04
N ASN A 457 25.98 -11.41 1.85
CA ASN A 457 25.69 -11.68 3.27
C ASN A 457 24.60 -12.74 3.43
N TYR A 458 23.53 -12.67 2.63
CA TYR A 458 22.48 -13.69 2.64
C TYR A 458 23.01 -15.06 2.20
N ARG A 459 23.82 -15.11 1.13
CA ARG A 459 24.36 -16.36 0.58
C ARG A 459 25.25 -17.12 1.56
N ARG A 460 25.98 -16.42 2.44
CA ARG A 460 26.77 -17.08 3.51
C ARG A 460 25.90 -17.84 4.50
N GLN A 461 24.63 -17.49 4.63
CA GLN A 461 23.68 -18.15 5.52
C GLN A 461 22.78 -19.16 4.78
N LEU A 462 22.96 -19.37 3.48
CA LEU A 462 22.10 -20.28 2.71
C LEU A 462 22.37 -21.74 3.09
N ARG A 463 21.32 -22.49 3.40
CA ARG A 463 21.42 -23.92 3.77
C ARG A 463 21.99 -24.76 2.65
N ALA A 464 22.65 -25.85 3.05
CA ALA A 464 23.12 -26.87 2.12
C ALA A 464 21.92 -27.66 1.56
N ASN A 465 21.95 -27.93 0.26
CA ASN A 465 20.99 -28.83 -0.36
C ASN A 465 21.15 -30.26 0.21
N VAL A 466 20.05 -30.92 0.56
CA VAL A 466 20.05 -32.27 1.13
C VAL A 466 19.66 -33.26 0.03
N THR A 467 20.62 -34.06 -0.44
CA THR A 467 20.40 -35.05 -1.50
C THR A 467 19.23 -35.98 -1.18
N GLY A 468 18.33 -36.17 -2.15
CA GLY A 468 17.15 -37.04 -2.00
C GLY A 468 15.95 -36.41 -1.30
N GLN A 469 16.04 -35.14 -0.87
CA GLN A 469 14.91 -34.39 -0.33
C GLN A 469 14.29 -33.48 -1.41
N PRO A 470 12.97 -33.27 -1.39
CA PRO A 470 12.28 -32.45 -2.39
C PRO A 470 12.50 -30.94 -2.22
N HIS A 471 13.20 -30.53 -1.17
CA HIS A 471 13.40 -29.13 -0.83
C HIS A 471 14.71 -28.58 -1.39
N LEU A 472 14.60 -27.48 -2.14
CA LEU A 472 15.75 -26.70 -2.57
C LEU A 472 15.80 -25.37 -1.80
N PRO A 473 16.86 -25.13 -0.99
CA PRO A 473 17.08 -23.84 -0.35
C PRO A 473 17.15 -22.72 -1.39
N GLY A 474 16.53 -21.57 -1.08
CA GLY A 474 16.46 -20.43 -2.01
C GLY A 474 16.42 -19.09 -1.27
N PHE A 475 15.97 -18.05 -1.96
CA PHE A 475 16.02 -16.66 -1.44
C PHE A 475 14.70 -16.17 -0.84
N GLY A 476 13.81 -17.11 -0.49
CA GLY A 476 12.51 -16.82 0.11
C GLY A 476 11.42 -16.41 -0.89
N GLY A 477 10.21 -16.26 -0.36
CA GLY A 477 8.99 -15.93 -1.10
C GLY A 477 8.61 -14.46 -1.15
N ILE A 478 9.47 -13.58 -0.65
CA ILE A 478 9.15 -12.16 -0.52
C ILE A 478 10.06 -11.36 -1.43
N PHE A 479 9.48 -10.46 -2.20
CA PHE A 479 10.20 -9.43 -2.96
C PHE A 479 9.45 -8.10 -2.87
N THR A 480 10.15 -7.01 -3.12
CA THR A 480 9.55 -5.67 -3.11
C THR A 480 9.82 -5.01 -4.45
N VAL A 481 8.78 -4.45 -5.07
CA VAL A 481 8.90 -3.63 -6.27
C VAL A 481 8.78 -2.16 -5.89
N GLU A 482 9.63 -1.33 -6.46
CA GLU A 482 9.61 0.11 -6.27
C GLU A 482 9.17 0.77 -7.58
N PHE A 483 8.18 1.63 -7.49
CA PHE A 483 7.70 2.42 -8.62
C PHE A 483 8.32 3.81 -8.62
N VAL A 484 8.33 4.38 -9.82
CA VAL A 484 8.72 5.75 -10.12
C VAL A 484 7.94 6.78 -9.30
N ASN A 485 6.64 6.55 -9.06
CA ASN A 485 5.78 7.43 -8.24
C ASN A 485 4.53 6.71 -7.72
N ILE A 486 3.79 7.40 -6.85
CA ILE A 486 2.58 6.86 -6.20
C ILE A 486 1.47 6.50 -7.21
N PRO A 487 1.14 7.32 -8.22
CA PRO A 487 0.10 6.96 -9.20
C PRO A 487 0.35 5.64 -9.93
N THR A 488 1.60 5.38 -10.34
CA THR A 488 1.95 4.12 -11.02
C THR A 488 1.94 2.93 -10.08
N ALA A 489 2.43 3.11 -8.85
CA ALA A 489 2.31 2.11 -7.79
C ALA A 489 0.84 1.78 -7.49
N THR A 490 -0.02 2.81 -7.47
CA THR A 490 -1.47 2.68 -7.25
C THR A 490 -2.13 1.90 -8.38
N ALA A 491 -1.89 2.30 -9.63
CA ALA A 491 -2.43 1.62 -10.80
C ALA A 491 -1.99 0.15 -10.88
N PHE A 492 -0.70 -0.12 -10.64
CA PHE A 492 -0.19 -1.48 -10.53
C PHE A 492 -0.90 -2.27 -9.43
N PHE A 493 -0.92 -1.72 -8.22
CA PHE A 493 -1.47 -2.39 -7.05
C PHE A 493 -2.95 -2.70 -7.24
N ASP A 494 -3.74 -1.73 -7.71
CA ASP A 494 -5.19 -1.89 -7.89
C ASP A 494 -5.51 -2.91 -8.99
N ALA A 495 -4.72 -2.95 -10.07
CA ALA A 495 -4.90 -3.89 -11.17
C ALA A 495 -4.32 -5.29 -10.92
N LEU A 496 -3.42 -5.47 -9.93
CA LEU A 496 -2.82 -6.77 -9.64
C LEU A 496 -3.86 -7.74 -9.05
N ASP A 497 -4.22 -8.76 -9.83
CA ASP A 497 -5.24 -9.76 -9.49
C ASP A 497 -4.69 -10.85 -8.56
N VAL A 498 -4.35 -10.43 -7.34
CA VAL A 498 -3.93 -11.28 -6.22
C VAL A 498 -4.66 -10.85 -4.95
N HIS A 499 -4.55 -11.64 -3.88
CA HIS A 499 -5.04 -11.19 -2.59
C HIS A 499 -4.23 -10.00 -2.08
N LYS A 500 -4.91 -9.08 -1.40
CA LYS A 500 -4.32 -7.83 -0.94
C LYS A 500 -4.65 -7.66 0.52
N GLY A 501 -3.64 -7.59 1.38
CA GLY A 501 -3.86 -7.49 2.81
C GLY A 501 -2.58 -7.39 3.61
N PRO A 502 -2.67 -7.03 4.89
CA PRO A 502 -1.53 -7.12 5.80
C PRO A 502 -1.17 -8.60 6.03
N SER A 503 0.11 -8.88 6.33
CA SER A 503 0.72 -10.22 6.50
C SER A 503 1.42 -10.77 5.24
N LEU A 504 1.99 -11.96 5.38
CA LEU A 504 2.89 -12.64 4.46
C LEU A 504 2.93 -14.15 4.78
N GLY A 505 3.52 -14.94 3.89
CA GLY A 505 3.73 -16.38 4.07
C GLY A 505 2.45 -17.20 4.08
N ALA A 506 1.44 -16.75 3.34
CA ALA A 506 0.18 -17.48 3.13
C ALA A 506 0.27 -18.38 1.89
N GLN A 507 -0.73 -19.24 1.70
CA GLN A 507 -0.80 -20.17 0.57
C GLN A 507 -1.10 -19.43 -0.73
N TYR A 508 -1.62 -18.21 -0.60
CA TYR A 508 -1.93 -17.29 -1.67
C TYR A 508 -0.97 -16.12 -1.65
N THR A 509 -0.73 -15.58 -2.85
CA THR A 509 0.08 -14.40 -3.07
C THR A 509 -0.62 -13.18 -2.46
N LEU A 510 0.12 -12.46 -1.59
CA LEU A 510 -0.34 -11.25 -0.92
C LEU A 510 0.46 -10.03 -1.39
N ALA A 511 -0.22 -8.99 -1.84
CA ALA A 511 0.37 -7.69 -2.14
C ALA A 511 0.05 -6.67 -1.03
N GLN A 512 1.02 -5.80 -0.72
CA GLN A 512 0.85 -4.74 0.28
C GLN A 512 1.67 -3.48 -0.09
N PRO A 513 1.08 -2.27 -0.16
CA PRO A 513 1.83 -1.02 -0.26
C PRO A 513 2.42 -0.69 1.11
N TYR A 514 3.61 -1.21 1.37
CA TYR A 514 4.11 -1.43 2.72
C TYR A 514 4.21 -0.13 3.54
N VAL A 515 4.80 0.92 2.97
CA VAL A 515 4.97 2.21 3.65
C VAL A 515 3.64 2.92 3.88
N GLN A 516 2.72 2.85 2.92
CA GLN A 516 1.37 3.42 3.03
C GLN A 516 0.52 2.74 4.11
N THR A 517 0.88 1.51 4.49
CA THR A 517 0.12 0.75 5.50
C THR A 517 0.81 0.79 6.87
N VAL A 518 2.11 0.45 6.91
CA VAL A 518 2.85 0.19 8.15
C VAL A 518 3.45 1.47 8.72
N PHE A 519 4.00 2.33 7.86
CA PHE A 519 4.68 3.57 8.22
C PHE A 519 3.87 4.81 7.85
N GLN A 520 2.54 4.68 7.74
CA GLN A 520 1.65 5.74 7.29
C GLN A 520 1.81 7.05 8.09
N LYS A 521 2.04 6.94 9.40
CA LYS A 521 2.26 8.09 10.32
C LYS A 521 3.75 8.47 10.47
N GLU A 522 4.66 7.70 9.90
CA GLU A 522 6.12 7.79 10.10
C GLU A 522 6.88 7.83 8.75
N LYS A 523 6.22 8.24 7.67
CA LYS A 523 6.75 8.17 6.29
C LYS A 523 8.07 8.89 6.10
N ALA A 524 8.18 10.12 6.62
CA ALA A 524 9.39 10.93 6.49
C ALA A 524 10.59 10.27 7.18
N TRP A 525 10.37 9.65 8.35
CA TRP A 525 11.40 8.89 9.05
C TRP A 525 11.74 7.59 8.31
N ALA A 526 10.75 6.84 7.84
CA ALA A 526 11.00 5.60 7.09
C ALA A 526 11.81 5.87 5.80
N ALA A 527 11.53 6.99 5.12
CA ALA A 527 12.23 7.39 3.91
C ALA A 527 13.75 7.56 4.11
N THR A 528 14.23 7.94 5.30
CA THR A 528 15.67 8.07 5.58
C THR A 528 16.42 6.73 5.55
N TYR A 529 15.70 5.61 5.64
CA TYR A 529 16.25 4.24 5.53
C TYR A 529 15.93 3.58 4.18
N GLY A 530 15.46 4.36 3.19
CA GLY A 530 15.13 3.89 1.85
C GLY A 530 13.73 3.29 1.68
N LEU A 531 12.87 3.38 2.71
CA LEU A 531 11.48 2.93 2.61
C LEU A 531 10.63 4.01 1.93
N LYS A 532 10.56 3.95 0.60
CA LYS A 532 9.79 4.91 -0.19
C LYS A 532 8.30 4.61 -0.20
N GLU A 533 7.49 5.65 -0.32
CA GLU A 533 6.03 5.57 -0.44
C GLU A 533 5.53 4.81 -1.68
N THR A 534 6.42 4.57 -2.64
CA THR A 534 6.15 3.93 -3.93
C THR A 534 6.40 2.43 -3.93
N ILE A 535 6.80 1.84 -2.80
CA ILE A 535 7.09 0.39 -2.73
C ILE A 535 5.83 -0.44 -2.52
N VAL A 536 5.74 -1.55 -3.25
CA VAL A 536 4.76 -2.63 -3.04
C VAL A 536 5.52 -3.90 -2.71
N ARG A 537 5.24 -4.47 -1.53
CA ARG A 537 5.78 -5.76 -1.10
C ARG A 537 4.87 -6.88 -1.59
N ILE A 538 5.47 -7.90 -2.19
CA ILE A 538 4.80 -9.13 -2.63
C ILE A 538 5.27 -10.29 -1.76
N SER A 539 4.33 -11.07 -1.24
CA SER A 539 4.56 -12.36 -0.59
C SER A 539 3.95 -13.45 -1.46
N VAL A 540 4.77 -14.20 -2.18
CA VAL A 540 4.36 -15.24 -3.14
C VAL A 540 3.75 -16.46 -2.43
N GLY A 541 2.64 -16.96 -2.96
CA GLY A 541 1.94 -18.17 -2.54
C GLY A 541 2.28 -19.39 -3.40
N LEU A 542 1.33 -20.33 -3.52
CA LEU A 542 1.48 -21.58 -4.30
C LEU A 542 0.63 -21.58 -5.58
N GLU A 543 0.20 -20.41 -6.04
CA GLU A 543 -0.43 -20.28 -7.36
C GLU A 543 0.53 -20.67 -8.48
N ASP A 544 -0.03 -21.05 -9.62
CA ASP A 544 0.76 -21.33 -10.81
C ASP A 544 1.56 -20.09 -11.24
N LYS A 545 2.86 -20.28 -11.50
CA LYS A 545 3.78 -19.18 -11.80
C LYS A 545 3.48 -18.46 -13.11
N GLU A 546 2.94 -19.13 -14.12
CA GLU A 546 2.54 -18.50 -15.38
C GLU A 546 1.25 -17.69 -15.20
N LEU A 547 0.29 -18.21 -14.43
CA LEU A 547 -0.90 -17.44 -14.09
C LEU A 547 -0.54 -16.18 -13.30
N LEU A 548 0.30 -16.30 -12.27
CA LEU A 548 0.81 -15.14 -11.53
C LEU A 548 1.49 -14.15 -12.46
N LYS A 549 2.40 -14.60 -13.32
CA LYS A 549 3.05 -13.72 -14.30
C LYS A 549 2.05 -12.98 -15.18
N ASN A 550 0.98 -13.62 -15.65
CA ASN A 550 -0.06 -12.94 -16.43
C ASN A 550 -0.80 -11.86 -15.62
N ALA A 551 -1.05 -12.09 -14.33
CA ALA A 551 -1.58 -11.06 -13.43
C ALA A 551 -0.60 -9.88 -13.29
N PHE A 552 0.71 -10.16 -13.16
CA PHE A 552 1.75 -9.11 -13.14
C PHE A 552 1.86 -8.37 -14.49
N VAL A 553 1.72 -9.04 -15.64
CA VAL A 553 1.67 -8.38 -16.95
C VAL A 553 0.52 -7.37 -16.97
N THR A 554 -0.69 -7.80 -16.60
CA THR A 554 -1.88 -6.94 -16.58
C THR A 554 -1.69 -5.72 -15.66
N ALA A 555 -1.12 -5.94 -14.48
CA ALA A 555 -0.84 -4.86 -13.53
C ALA A 555 0.24 -3.88 -14.05
N MET A 556 1.26 -4.40 -14.73
CA MET A 556 2.31 -3.58 -15.35
C MET A 556 1.76 -2.77 -16.52
N ASP A 557 0.86 -3.34 -17.33
CA ASP A 557 0.17 -2.63 -18.41
C ASP A 557 -0.71 -1.49 -17.87
N ALA A 558 -1.40 -1.71 -16.74
CA ALA A 558 -2.15 -0.66 -16.06
C ALA A 558 -1.23 0.48 -15.57
N ALA A 559 -0.09 0.15 -14.98
CA ALA A 559 0.90 1.14 -14.56
C ALA A 559 1.53 1.90 -15.73
N MET A 560 1.72 1.25 -16.89
CA MET A 560 2.18 1.90 -18.12
C MET A 560 1.11 2.79 -18.77
N SER A 561 -0.17 2.48 -18.55
CA SER A 561 -1.28 3.23 -19.17
C SER A 561 -1.51 4.61 -18.55
N VAL A 562 -0.93 4.88 -17.37
CA VAL A 562 -0.95 6.21 -16.72
C VAL A 562 -0.24 7.28 -17.59
N TYR A 563 0.53 6.89 -18.60
CA TYR A 563 1.40 7.76 -19.42
C TYR A 563 0.84 8.22 -20.78
N LEU A 564 -0.28 7.67 -21.25
CA LEU A 564 -0.65 7.71 -22.68
C LEU A 564 -0.91 9.14 -23.22
N GLU A 565 -1.67 9.97 -22.50
CA GLU A 565 -2.09 11.30 -22.96
C GLU A 565 -0.96 12.33 -22.96
N ALA A 566 -0.10 12.29 -21.94
CA ALA A 566 1.05 13.18 -21.85
C ALA A 566 2.08 12.94 -22.96
N SER A 567 2.27 11.68 -23.35
CA SER A 567 3.18 11.30 -24.43
C SER A 567 2.68 11.80 -25.79
N ILE A 568 1.37 11.75 -26.04
CA ILE A 568 0.77 12.23 -27.30
C ILE A 568 0.95 13.74 -27.45
N ILE A 569 0.61 14.52 -26.42
CA ILE A 569 0.62 15.98 -26.53
C ILE A 569 2.06 16.53 -26.67
N LEU A 570 3.03 15.96 -25.94
CA LEU A 570 4.44 16.36 -26.03
C LEU A 570 5.07 15.91 -27.35
N ALA A 571 4.65 14.76 -27.89
CA ALA A 571 5.11 14.32 -29.21
C ALA A 571 4.64 15.27 -30.31
N LEU A 572 3.36 15.66 -30.29
CA LEU A 572 2.78 16.57 -31.28
C LEU A 572 3.40 17.97 -31.22
N HIS A 573 3.70 18.48 -30.02
CA HIS A 573 4.14 19.87 -29.86
C HIS A 573 5.66 20.03 -29.96
N TYR A 574 6.42 19.07 -29.45
CA TYR A 574 7.86 19.18 -29.30
C TYR A 574 8.64 18.01 -29.92
N GLY A 575 7.97 17.04 -30.55
CA GLY A 575 8.66 15.87 -31.11
C GLY A 575 9.30 14.98 -30.03
N VAL A 576 8.75 14.99 -28.81
CA VAL A 576 9.27 14.21 -27.68
C VAL A 576 8.19 13.27 -27.16
N ARG A 577 8.49 11.96 -27.12
CA ARG A 577 7.65 11.01 -26.40
C ARG A 577 8.05 11.00 -24.92
N VAL A 578 7.06 10.89 -24.06
CA VAL A 578 7.25 10.55 -22.65
C VAL A 578 7.17 9.03 -22.53
N PRO A 579 8.28 8.35 -22.23
CA PRO A 579 8.28 6.91 -22.18
C PRO A 579 8.00 6.39 -20.75
N THR A 580 8.17 7.23 -19.71
CA THR A 580 7.79 6.97 -18.30
C THR A 580 7.33 8.26 -17.58
N LEU A 581 6.60 8.18 -16.45
CA LEU A 581 6.35 9.36 -15.61
C LEU A 581 7.65 9.86 -14.94
N ASP A 582 8.70 9.05 -14.77
CA ASP A 582 9.98 9.52 -14.18
C ASP A 582 10.87 10.27 -15.18
N ASP A 583 10.41 10.37 -16.43
CA ASP A 583 10.97 11.29 -17.37
C ASP A 583 11.01 12.69 -16.72
N SER A 584 12.23 13.19 -16.55
CA SER A 584 12.50 14.42 -15.80
C SER A 584 11.82 15.62 -16.46
N LEU A 585 11.64 15.57 -17.79
CA LEU A 585 10.90 16.58 -18.54
C LEU A 585 9.41 16.49 -18.22
N TYR A 586 8.81 15.30 -18.23
CA TYR A 586 7.40 15.13 -17.85
C TYR A 586 7.11 15.60 -16.42
N GLN A 587 7.91 15.21 -15.42
CA GLN A 587 7.68 15.66 -14.03
C GLN A 587 7.78 17.17 -13.92
N ARG A 588 8.79 17.76 -14.57
CA ARG A 588 8.96 19.21 -14.60
C ARG A 588 7.74 19.91 -15.23
N VAL A 589 7.18 19.36 -16.31
CA VAL A 589 5.94 19.87 -16.94
C VAL A 589 4.76 19.78 -15.98
N ARG A 590 4.51 18.61 -15.39
CA ARG A 590 3.38 18.35 -14.50
C ARG A 590 3.43 19.22 -13.24
N GLU A 591 4.57 19.31 -12.58
CA GLU A 591 4.74 20.07 -11.34
C GLU A 591 4.56 21.58 -11.55
N THR A 592 5.19 22.12 -12.61
CA THR A 592 5.02 23.53 -12.97
C THR A 592 3.56 23.82 -13.31
N GLN A 593 2.89 22.95 -14.07
CA GLN A 593 1.49 23.11 -14.42
C GLN A 593 0.55 23.05 -13.20
N ALA A 594 0.77 22.11 -12.28
CA ALA A 594 -0.03 22.00 -11.06
C ALA A 594 0.07 23.28 -10.21
N LYS A 595 1.27 23.84 -10.07
CA LYS A 595 1.48 25.13 -9.40
C LYS A 595 0.69 26.24 -10.09
N VAL A 596 0.85 26.41 -11.41
CA VAL A 596 0.15 27.44 -12.20
C VAL A 596 -1.38 27.33 -12.06
N THR A 597 -1.92 26.12 -12.21
CA THR A 597 -3.37 25.86 -12.12
C THR A 597 -3.89 26.17 -10.72
N SER A 598 -3.16 25.77 -9.68
CA SER A 598 -3.53 26.06 -8.29
C SER A 598 -3.58 27.57 -8.01
N TYR A 599 -2.61 28.34 -8.52
CA TYR A 599 -2.57 29.80 -8.39
C TYR A 599 -3.70 30.46 -9.16
N ALA A 600 -4.00 30.01 -10.37
CA ALA A 600 -5.10 30.55 -11.17
C ALA A 600 -6.49 30.28 -10.57
N SER A 601 -6.64 29.19 -9.81
CA SER A 601 -7.93 28.77 -9.23
C SER A 601 -8.28 29.38 -7.87
N LYS A 602 -7.32 30.02 -7.20
CA LYS A 602 -7.49 30.55 -5.85
C LYS A 602 -7.28 32.06 -5.84
N PRO A 603 -8.35 32.88 -5.68
CA PRO A 603 -8.18 34.33 -5.57
C PRO A 603 -7.29 34.65 -4.36
N GLY A 604 -6.22 35.40 -4.60
CA GLY A 604 -5.30 35.88 -3.59
C GLY A 604 -5.73 37.21 -2.99
N LEU A 605 -5.00 37.67 -1.98
CA LEU A 605 -5.21 39.01 -1.41
C LEU A 605 -5.17 40.14 -2.45
N PRO A 606 -4.31 40.11 -3.49
CA PRO A 606 -4.32 41.13 -4.54
C PRO A 606 -5.57 41.12 -5.42
N ASP A 607 -6.25 39.98 -5.55
CA ASP A 607 -7.48 39.86 -6.33
C ASP A 607 -8.69 40.44 -5.56
N ILE A 608 -8.65 40.34 -4.23
CA ILE A 608 -9.67 40.92 -3.33
C ILE A 608 -9.42 42.42 -3.11
N PHE A 609 -8.15 42.81 -2.96
CA PHE A 609 -7.70 44.18 -2.70
C PHE A 609 -6.72 44.64 -3.78
N PRO A 610 -7.20 45.20 -4.91
CA PRO A 610 -6.36 45.50 -6.08
C PRO A 610 -5.16 46.41 -5.81
N PHE A 611 -5.23 47.27 -4.80
CA PHE A 611 -4.11 48.14 -4.43
C PHE A 611 -2.87 47.35 -3.98
N LEU A 612 -3.04 46.13 -3.44
CA LEU A 612 -1.94 45.25 -3.03
C LEU A 612 -1.10 44.74 -4.21
N ALA A 613 -1.67 44.71 -5.42
CA ALA A 613 -0.94 44.32 -6.63
C ALA A 613 0.18 45.32 -7.00
N ASN A 614 0.06 46.57 -6.57
CA ASN A 614 1.00 47.65 -6.88
C ASN A 614 2.16 47.74 -5.87
N LEU A 615 2.14 46.95 -4.80
CA LEU A 615 3.19 46.98 -3.78
C LEU A 615 4.53 46.45 -4.34
N PRO A 616 5.68 47.01 -3.90
CA PRO A 616 7.00 46.50 -4.27
C PRO A 616 7.18 45.03 -3.88
N ALA A 617 7.98 44.29 -4.67
CA ALA A 617 8.24 42.88 -4.42
C ALA A 617 8.79 42.62 -3.00
N ALA A 618 9.59 43.54 -2.44
CA ALA A 618 10.20 43.41 -1.11
C ALA A 618 9.18 43.08 0.00
N ILE A 619 7.99 43.69 -0.05
CA ILE A 619 6.91 43.57 0.96
C ILE A 619 5.71 42.76 0.46
N SER A 620 5.82 42.15 -0.72
CA SER A 620 4.72 41.44 -1.38
C SER A 620 5.05 39.95 -1.53
N PRO A 621 4.78 39.10 -0.53
CA PRO A 621 5.03 37.66 -0.61
C PRO A 621 4.38 36.99 -1.83
N TRP A 622 3.17 37.42 -2.18
CA TRP A 622 2.44 36.95 -3.38
C TRP A 622 3.20 37.29 -4.67
N ARG A 623 3.75 38.50 -4.78
CA ARG A 623 4.54 38.93 -5.95
C ARG A 623 5.83 38.14 -6.07
N LYS A 624 6.57 37.95 -4.96
CA LYS A 624 7.77 37.09 -4.95
C LYS A 624 7.47 35.66 -5.40
N ALA A 625 6.35 35.10 -4.93
CA ALA A 625 5.94 33.75 -5.30
C ALA A 625 5.52 33.66 -6.78
N ALA A 626 4.78 34.65 -7.29
CA ALA A 626 4.40 34.75 -8.69
C ALA A 626 5.62 34.94 -9.61
N ASP A 627 6.57 35.80 -9.24
CA ASP A 627 7.81 36.01 -10.00
C ASP A 627 8.67 34.73 -10.05
N LYS A 628 8.75 33.99 -8.93
CA LYS A 628 9.43 32.69 -8.88
C LYS A 628 8.77 31.69 -9.84
N LEU A 629 7.44 31.57 -9.77
CA LEU A 629 6.67 30.66 -10.63
C LEU A 629 6.79 31.03 -12.12
N PHE A 630 6.73 32.33 -12.43
CA PHE A 630 6.92 32.83 -13.79
C PHE A 630 8.30 32.45 -14.35
N ASN A 631 9.37 32.60 -13.55
CA ASN A 631 10.71 32.22 -13.98
C ASN A 631 10.82 30.69 -14.18
N GLU A 632 10.32 29.87 -13.25
CA GLU A 632 10.29 28.41 -13.39
C GLU A 632 9.54 27.97 -14.67
N GLN A 633 8.40 28.61 -14.96
CA GLN A 633 7.58 28.31 -16.13
C GLN A 633 8.23 28.79 -17.43
N LYS A 634 8.79 30.00 -17.44
CA LYS A 634 9.51 30.56 -18.59
C LYS A 634 10.67 29.66 -19.00
N ASP A 635 11.49 29.24 -18.03
CA ASP A 635 12.68 28.41 -18.29
C ASP A 635 12.28 27.03 -18.83
N LEU A 636 11.17 26.47 -18.36
CA LEU A 636 10.62 25.22 -18.90
C LEU A 636 10.10 25.39 -20.33
N ASN A 637 9.30 26.43 -20.58
CA ASN A 637 8.67 26.63 -21.88
C ASN A 637 9.72 26.90 -22.97
N LEU A 638 10.75 27.70 -22.67
CA LEU A 638 11.86 27.94 -23.60
C LEU A 638 12.67 26.67 -23.87
N PHE A 639 12.92 25.86 -22.83
CA PHE A 639 13.56 24.56 -22.98
C PHE A 639 12.77 23.64 -23.91
N LEU A 640 11.45 23.56 -23.73
CA LEU A 640 10.58 22.78 -24.60
C LEU A 640 10.53 23.31 -26.03
N LEU A 641 10.52 24.64 -26.22
CA LEU A 641 10.58 25.26 -27.54
C LEU A 641 11.85 24.82 -28.28
N ASN A 642 13.02 24.91 -27.64
CA ASN A 642 14.28 24.48 -28.23
C ASN A 642 14.30 22.97 -28.56
N LEU A 643 13.76 22.13 -27.67
CA LEU A 643 13.60 20.70 -27.96
C LEU A 643 12.73 20.46 -29.21
N GLY A 644 11.64 21.23 -29.35
CA GLY A 644 10.80 21.19 -30.54
C GLY A 644 11.57 21.56 -31.80
N ASP A 645 12.40 22.59 -31.76
CA ASP A 645 13.22 23.02 -32.90
C ASP A 645 14.21 21.92 -33.33
N ASP A 646 14.86 21.29 -32.35
CA ASP A 646 15.91 20.29 -32.59
C ASP A 646 15.36 18.89 -32.96
N SER A 647 14.12 18.59 -32.59
CA SER A 647 13.53 17.26 -32.84
C SER A 647 13.40 16.95 -34.34
N PRO A 648 13.53 15.69 -34.79
CA PRO A 648 13.35 15.34 -36.20
C PRO A 648 11.87 15.37 -36.62
N GLY A 649 11.61 15.73 -37.88
CA GLY A 649 10.26 15.75 -38.45
C GLY A 649 9.44 16.99 -38.12
N TRP A 650 8.15 16.98 -38.46
CA TRP A 650 7.21 18.06 -38.17
C TRP A 650 6.79 18.06 -36.70
N ASN A 651 6.51 19.25 -36.13
CA ASN A 651 5.85 19.42 -34.84
C ASN A 651 5.24 20.83 -34.75
N ALA A 652 4.41 21.05 -33.73
CA ALA A 652 3.73 22.34 -33.55
C ALA A 652 4.69 23.51 -33.30
N THR A 653 5.84 23.30 -32.65
CA THR A 653 6.85 24.36 -32.46
C THR A 653 7.34 24.90 -33.80
N LYS A 654 7.78 24.01 -34.70
CA LYS A 654 8.29 24.40 -36.02
C LYS A 654 7.20 24.99 -36.90
N GLN A 655 5.99 24.45 -36.82
CA GLN A 655 4.83 25.04 -37.50
C GLN A 655 4.55 26.46 -36.99
N ALA A 656 4.60 26.67 -35.68
CA ALA A 656 4.38 27.98 -35.09
C ALA A 656 5.46 28.98 -35.51
N ARG A 657 6.73 28.57 -35.63
CA ARG A 657 7.81 29.40 -36.19
C ARG A 657 7.58 29.77 -37.64
N SER A 658 7.20 28.81 -38.48
CA SER A 658 6.89 29.04 -39.91
C SER A 658 5.77 30.07 -40.07
N LEU A 659 4.66 29.86 -39.36
CA LEU A 659 3.52 30.77 -39.40
C LEU A 659 3.85 32.15 -38.84
N ALA A 660 4.65 32.23 -37.77
CA ALA A 660 5.13 33.50 -37.23
C ALA A 660 5.95 34.26 -38.27
N ALA A 661 6.88 33.59 -38.96
CA ALA A 661 7.70 34.21 -40.00
C ALA A 661 6.86 34.69 -41.20
N LYS A 662 5.79 33.97 -41.57
CA LYS A 662 4.93 34.34 -42.70
C LYS A 662 3.94 35.46 -42.39
N TYR A 663 3.32 35.45 -41.21
CA TYR A 663 2.16 36.28 -40.92
C TYR A 663 2.41 37.38 -39.89
N ALA A 664 3.48 37.32 -39.10
CA ALA A 664 3.75 38.35 -38.11
C ALA A 664 4.28 39.62 -38.79
N LYS A 665 3.69 40.77 -38.43
CA LYS A 665 4.15 42.08 -38.92
C LYS A 665 5.49 42.50 -38.30
N GLU A 666 5.79 41.94 -37.13
CA GLU A 666 7.02 42.19 -36.36
C GLU A 666 7.56 40.84 -35.86
N PRO A 667 8.88 40.72 -35.61
CA PRO A 667 9.46 39.51 -35.07
C PRO A 667 8.82 39.12 -33.73
N ILE A 668 8.29 37.90 -33.64
CA ILE A 668 7.76 37.35 -32.38
C ILE A 668 8.93 36.86 -31.52
N LEU A 669 8.96 37.28 -30.25
CA LEU A 669 10.00 36.83 -29.32
C LEU A 669 9.82 35.34 -29.00
N ASP A 670 10.92 34.62 -28.82
CA ASP A 670 10.89 33.20 -28.47
C ASP A 670 10.11 32.91 -27.20
N ILE A 671 10.13 33.82 -26.22
CA ILE A 671 9.33 33.67 -25.01
C ILE A 671 7.82 33.68 -25.30
N ASP A 672 7.35 34.56 -26.17
CA ASP A 672 5.93 34.65 -26.53
C ASP A 672 5.49 33.40 -27.31
N LEU A 673 6.37 32.92 -28.19
CA LEU A 673 6.14 31.69 -28.94
C LEU A 673 6.12 30.46 -28.01
N ALA A 674 7.08 30.38 -27.06
CA ALA A 674 7.18 29.32 -26.08
C ALA A 674 5.91 29.21 -25.22
N PHE A 675 5.42 30.33 -24.69
CA PHE A 675 4.17 30.36 -23.92
C PHE A 675 2.95 30.01 -24.78
N THR A 676 2.94 30.41 -26.06
CA THR A 676 1.86 30.09 -26.99
C THR A 676 1.76 28.58 -27.23
N VAL A 677 2.88 27.92 -27.57
CA VAL A 677 2.90 26.46 -27.81
C VAL A 677 2.61 25.69 -26.52
N ALA A 678 3.17 26.13 -25.39
CA ALA A 678 2.98 25.46 -24.09
C ALA A 678 1.53 25.50 -23.58
N THR A 679 0.73 26.49 -23.99
CA THR A 679 -0.68 26.60 -23.59
C THR A 679 -1.50 25.37 -24.03
N SER A 680 -1.20 24.81 -25.20
CA SER A 680 -1.87 23.59 -25.68
C SER A 680 -1.52 22.35 -24.85
N VAL A 681 -0.26 22.26 -24.39
CA VAL A 681 0.21 21.17 -23.52
C VAL A 681 -0.47 21.25 -22.16
N GLN A 682 -0.58 22.46 -21.60
CA GLN A 682 -1.28 22.69 -20.33
C GLN A 682 -2.76 22.27 -20.42
N GLY A 683 -3.45 22.63 -21.50
CA GLY A 683 -4.85 22.22 -21.69
C GLY A 683 -5.03 20.72 -21.95
N GLY A 684 -4.14 20.12 -22.76
CA GLY A 684 -4.36 18.80 -23.35
C GLY A 684 -4.17 17.59 -22.42
N ILE A 685 -3.32 17.69 -21.39
CA ILE A 685 -2.98 16.54 -20.54
C ILE A 685 -4.17 16.12 -19.65
N GLU A 686 -4.80 17.08 -18.97
CA GLU A 686 -5.82 16.77 -17.96
C GLU A 686 -7.24 16.75 -18.53
N THR A 687 -7.56 17.65 -19.46
CA THR A 687 -8.96 17.87 -19.89
C THR A 687 -9.52 16.74 -20.74
N SER A 688 -8.72 16.17 -21.65
CA SER A 688 -9.10 15.02 -22.48
C SER A 688 -9.39 13.80 -21.61
N THR A 689 -8.50 13.51 -20.66
CA THR A 689 -8.65 12.40 -19.70
C THR A 689 -9.99 12.51 -18.94
N ARG A 690 -10.32 13.69 -18.41
CA ARG A 690 -11.59 13.92 -17.71
C ARG A 690 -12.82 13.78 -18.61
N THR A 691 -12.71 14.16 -19.89
CA THR A 691 -13.79 13.99 -20.88
C THR A 691 -14.11 12.51 -21.09
N ILE A 692 -13.08 11.65 -21.14
CA ILE A 692 -13.25 10.19 -21.24
C ILE A 692 -13.90 9.59 -19.98
N LEU A 693 -13.65 10.13 -18.79
CA LEU A 693 -14.37 9.66 -17.59
C LEU A 693 -15.88 9.88 -17.72
N TRP A 694 -16.31 11.01 -18.28
CA TRP A 694 -17.71 11.28 -18.56
C TRP A 694 -18.30 10.40 -19.66
N LEU A 695 -17.49 9.94 -20.63
CA LEU A 695 -17.92 8.92 -21.60
C LEU A 695 -18.37 7.64 -20.89
N PHE A 696 -17.63 7.18 -19.88
CA PHE A 696 -17.96 5.94 -19.19
C PHE A 696 -19.25 6.05 -18.36
N ILE A 697 -19.51 7.21 -17.73
CA ILE A 697 -20.80 7.48 -17.10
C ILE A 697 -21.91 7.38 -18.15
N ALA A 698 -21.79 8.16 -19.23
CA ALA A 698 -22.76 8.18 -20.30
C ALA A 698 -23.00 6.80 -20.95
N ALA A 699 -21.94 6.02 -21.16
CA ALA A 699 -22.01 4.71 -21.81
C ALA A 699 -22.65 3.65 -20.92
N THR A 700 -22.62 3.81 -19.60
CA THR A 700 -23.22 2.86 -18.64
C THR A 700 -24.69 3.14 -18.35
N THR A 701 -25.13 4.40 -18.51
CA THR A 701 -26.49 4.81 -18.16
C THR A 701 -27.40 5.07 -19.36
N ALA A 702 -26.86 5.48 -20.52
CA ALA A 702 -27.66 5.67 -21.72
C ALA A 702 -28.16 4.32 -22.30
N ASN A 703 -29.31 4.34 -22.99
CA ASN A 703 -29.96 3.15 -23.60
C ASN A 703 -29.08 2.47 -24.69
N LYS A 704 -28.14 1.66 -24.23
CA LYS A 704 -27.38 0.48 -24.72
C LYS A 704 -27.02 0.21 -26.20
N ASN A 705 -27.28 1.06 -27.19
CA ASN A 705 -26.91 0.73 -28.58
C ASN A 705 -25.92 1.72 -29.23
N PHE A 706 -24.69 1.79 -28.71
CA PHE A 706 -23.54 2.35 -29.45
C PHE A 706 -23.17 1.38 -30.59
N ILE A 707 -23.88 1.43 -31.72
CA ILE A 707 -23.61 0.58 -32.88
C ILE A 707 -22.43 1.16 -33.66
N THR A 708 -21.40 0.34 -33.90
CA THR A 708 -20.22 0.70 -34.69
C THR A 708 -20.19 -0.07 -36.02
N PHE A 709 -19.84 0.63 -37.12
CA PHE A 709 -19.94 0.09 -38.50
C PHE A 709 -18.58 -0.15 -39.19
N VAL A 710 -17.46 -0.20 -38.45
CA VAL A 710 -16.10 -0.35 -39.04
C VAL A 710 -15.70 -1.81 -39.33
N GLY A 711 -16.60 -2.78 -39.16
CA GLY A 711 -16.27 -4.20 -39.27
C GLY A 711 -15.37 -4.69 -38.11
N ARG A 712 -14.81 -5.91 -38.22
CA ARG A 712 -14.10 -6.61 -37.12
C ARG A 712 -12.60 -6.84 -37.38
N ASP A 713 -12.08 -6.39 -38.52
CA ASP A 713 -10.74 -6.80 -39.00
C ASP A 713 -9.64 -5.76 -38.78
N ARG A 714 -10.00 -4.52 -38.40
CA ARG A 714 -9.09 -3.41 -38.12
C ARG A 714 -9.67 -2.42 -37.12
N LEU A 715 -8.82 -1.58 -36.52
CA LEU A 715 -9.25 -0.48 -35.65
C LEU A 715 -9.96 0.64 -36.46
N PRO A 716 -10.89 1.38 -35.82
CA PRO A 716 -11.39 2.65 -36.35
C PRO A 716 -10.27 3.66 -36.58
N CYS A 717 -10.32 4.39 -37.69
CA CYS A 717 -9.36 5.45 -38.00
C CYS A 717 -10.06 6.71 -38.52
N PHE A 718 -9.30 7.79 -38.74
CA PHE A 718 -9.87 9.09 -39.13
C PHE A 718 -10.63 9.06 -40.47
N SER A 719 -10.29 8.18 -41.41
CA SER A 719 -11.04 8.04 -42.66
C SER A 719 -12.46 7.49 -42.44
N ASP A 720 -12.73 6.83 -41.32
CA ASP A 720 -14.05 6.32 -40.97
C ASP A 720 -14.97 7.39 -40.38
N ARG A 721 -14.45 8.57 -40.03
CA ARG A 721 -15.17 9.60 -39.28
C ARG A 721 -16.49 10.02 -39.93
N SER A 722 -16.53 10.11 -41.25
CA SER A 722 -17.76 10.42 -42.00
C SER A 722 -18.86 9.37 -41.77
N SER A 723 -18.46 8.10 -41.64
CA SER A 723 -19.35 6.95 -41.36
C SER A 723 -19.62 6.76 -39.86
N LEU A 724 -18.83 7.42 -39.00
CA LEU A 724 -18.94 7.40 -37.55
C LEU A 724 -19.43 8.75 -37.00
N CYS A 725 -20.33 9.43 -37.72
CA CYS A 725 -20.83 10.75 -37.32
C CYS A 725 -21.54 10.74 -35.94
N PHE A 726 -22.01 9.58 -35.49
CA PHE A 726 -22.53 9.39 -34.13
C PHE A 726 -21.45 9.55 -33.04
N VAL A 727 -20.18 9.25 -33.32
CA VAL A 727 -19.07 9.51 -32.39
C VAL A 727 -18.88 11.00 -32.16
N ASP A 728 -18.96 11.82 -33.23
CA ASP A 728 -18.92 13.28 -33.10
C ASP A 728 -20.13 13.82 -32.33
N ALA A 729 -21.29 13.17 -32.43
CA ALA A 729 -22.48 13.48 -31.65
C ALA A 729 -22.26 13.18 -30.14
N ILE A 730 -21.66 12.03 -29.81
CA ILE A 730 -21.29 11.66 -28.43
C ILE A 730 -20.36 12.71 -27.84
N ILE A 731 -19.30 13.08 -28.57
CA ILE A 731 -18.29 14.01 -28.08
C ILE A 731 -18.89 15.39 -27.86
N SER A 732 -19.68 15.88 -28.82
CA SER A 732 -20.34 17.17 -28.71
C SER A 732 -21.30 17.20 -27.52
N GLU A 733 -22.03 16.11 -27.28
CA GLU A 733 -22.95 15.97 -26.16
C GLU A 733 -22.22 15.87 -24.82
N LEU A 734 -21.10 15.14 -24.73
CA LEU A 734 -20.26 15.09 -23.54
C LEU A 734 -19.78 16.50 -23.17
N LEU A 735 -19.27 17.25 -24.14
CA LEU A 735 -18.73 18.60 -23.93
C LEU A 735 -19.81 19.65 -23.65
N ARG A 736 -21.04 19.46 -24.16
CA ARG A 736 -22.21 20.31 -23.85
C ARG A 736 -22.76 20.02 -22.45
N ARG A 737 -23.02 18.75 -22.14
CA ARG A 737 -23.64 18.30 -20.90
C ARG A 737 -22.70 18.43 -19.70
N ARG A 738 -21.40 18.16 -19.91
CA ARG A 738 -20.32 18.14 -18.91
C ARG A 738 -19.08 18.92 -19.39
N PRO A 739 -19.18 20.26 -19.50
CA PRO A 739 -18.01 21.08 -19.81
C PRO A 739 -16.97 20.96 -18.69
N ILE A 740 -15.74 20.56 -19.04
CA ILE A 740 -14.67 20.33 -18.06
C ILE A 740 -14.37 21.57 -17.22
N SER A 741 -14.49 22.76 -17.80
CA SER A 741 -14.44 24.05 -17.08
C SER A 741 -15.79 24.78 -17.23
N PRO A 742 -16.75 24.54 -16.32
CA PRO A 742 -18.11 25.09 -16.41
C PRO A 742 -18.16 26.62 -16.49
N GLY A 743 -17.28 27.31 -15.74
CA GLY A 743 -17.18 28.77 -15.71
C GLY A 743 -16.26 29.38 -16.77
N GLY A 744 -15.64 28.55 -17.60
CA GLY A 744 -14.59 28.97 -18.53
C GLY A 744 -13.35 29.54 -17.82
N VAL A 745 -12.41 30.05 -18.61
CA VAL A 745 -11.23 30.74 -18.07
C VAL A 745 -11.56 32.23 -17.92
N PRO A 746 -11.35 32.85 -16.73
CA PRO A 746 -11.59 34.27 -16.54
C PRO A 746 -10.84 35.15 -17.55
N ARG A 747 -11.53 36.11 -18.15
CA ARG A 747 -10.95 37.08 -19.09
C ARG A 747 -11.07 38.49 -18.53
N ARG A 748 -10.06 39.32 -18.75
CA ARG A 748 -10.11 40.75 -18.38
C ARG A 748 -10.44 41.58 -19.61
N ALA A 749 -11.38 42.52 -19.49
CA ALA A 749 -11.66 43.50 -20.53
C ALA A 749 -10.54 44.55 -20.60
N ASP A 750 -9.79 44.62 -21.70
CA ASP A 750 -8.66 45.58 -21.82
C ASP A 750 -9.10 47.02 -22.08
N LYS A 751 -10.34 47.22 -22.53
CA LYS A 751 -11.00 48.51 -22.74
C LYS A 751 -12.45 48.43 -22.27
N GLN A 752 -13.07 49.59 -22.08
CA GLN A 752 -14.51 49.66 -21.87
C GLN A 752 -15.21 49.19 -23.15
N ASP A 753 -16.25 48.38 -23.00
CA ASP A 753 -17.02 47.80 -24.07
C ASP A 753 -18.52 47.80 -23.74
N TYR A 754 -19.36 47.53 -24.74
CA TYR A 754 -20.80 47.42 -24.57
C TYR A 754 -21.32 46.18 -25.31
N PHE A 755 -22.09 45.34 -24.62
CA PHE A 755 -22.66 44.11 -25.19
C PHE A 755 -24.11 43.96 -24.75
N GLU A 756 -25.05 43.84 -25.69
CA GLU A 756 -26.50 43.64 -25.44
C GLU A 756 -27.06 44.63 -24.39
N GLY A 757 -26.70 45.91 -24.49
CA GLY A 757 -27.14 46.96 -23.56
C GLY A 757 -26.40 47.00 -22.20
N ILE A 758 -25.46 46.08 -21.95
CA ILE A 758 -24.65 46.03 -20.72
C ILE A 758 -23.30 46.72 -20.97
N SER A 759 -22.96 47.68 -20.10
CA SER A 759 -21.64 48.33 -20.08
C SER A 759 -20.62 47.42 -19.38
N ILE A 760 -19.58 47.02 -20.10
CA ILE A 760 -18.44 46.26 -19.57
C ILE A 760 -17.32 47.24 -19.29
N ALA A 761 -17.05 47.49 -18.01
CA ALA A 761 -15.98 48.40 -17.61
C ALA A 761 -14.59 47.88 -18.03
N LYS A 762 -13.67 48.79 -18.34
CA LYS A 762 -12.26 48.45 -18.48
C LYS A 762 -11.78 47.75 -17.20
N ASN A 763 -10.96 46.72 -17.36
CA ASN A 763 -10.45 45.81 -16.33
C ASN A 763 -11.49 44.90 -15.66
N ALA A 764 -12.76 44.92 -16.06
CA ALA A 764 -13.74 43.96 -15.57
C ALA A 764 -13.33 42.52 -15.92
N ILE A 765 -13.55 41.60 -14.98
CA ILE A 765 -13.38 40.16 -15.21
C ILE A 765 -14.70 39.61 -15.77
N VAL A 766 -14.61 39.00 -16.94
CA VAL A 766 -15.72 38.36 -17.66
C VAL A 766 -15.53 36.85 -17.58
N LEU A 767 -16.57 36.17 -17.09
CA LEU A 767 -16.65 34.71 -17.01
C LEU A 767 -17.68 34.22 -18.01
N THR A 768 -17.30 33.24 -18.83
CA THR A 768 -18.22 32.62 -19.77
C THR A 768 -18.77 31.34 -19.18
N ASN A 769 -20.03 31.35 -18.77
CA ASN A 769 -20.69 30.20 -18.17
C ASN A 769 -21.04 29.15 -19.25
N ALA A 770 -20.06 28.32 -19.61
CA ALA A 770 -20.22 27.26 -20.60
C ALA A 770 -21.31 26.25 -20.20
N TRP A 771 -21.51 26.03 -18.89
CA TRP A 771 -22.57 25.16 -18.38
C TRP A 771 -23.97 25.68 -18.71
N SER A 772 -24.22 26.97 -18.47
CA SER A 772 -25.51 27.60 -18.79
C SER A 772 -25.70 27.75 -20.30
N ILE A 773 -24.66 28.12 -21.06
CA ILE A 773 -24.76 28.21 -22.53
C ILE A 773 -25.15 26.86 -23.14
N GLY A 774 -24.61 25.75 -22.63
CA GLY A 774 -24.99 24.40 -23.06
C GLY A 774 -26.43 23.98 -22.73
N ARG A 775 -27.19 24.82 -22.01
CA ARG A 775 -28.57 24.59 -21.56
C ARG A 775 -29.51 25.76 -21.91
N ASP A 776 -29.07 26.67 -22.78
CA ASP A 776 -29.89 27.80 -23.18
C ASP A 776 -31.10 27.31 -23.99
N GLU A 777 -32.31 27.50 -23.45
CA GLU A 777 -33.57 27.06 -24.07
C GLU A 777 -33.84 27.71 -25.44
N ALA A 778 -33.23 28.88 -25.71
CA ALA A 778 -33.34 29.53 -27.02
C ALA A 778 -32.54 28.81 -28.11
N VAL A 779 -31.53 28.03 -27.73
CA VAL A 779 -30.67 27.26 -28.63
C VAL A 779 -31.01 25.77 -28.59
N PHE A 780 -31.34 25.28 -27.39
CA PHE A 780 -31.67 23.90 -27.09
C PHE A 780 -33.13 23.81 -26.59
N ASP A 781 -34.08 23.95 -27.50
CA ASP A 781 -35.50 23.99 -27.15
C ASP A 781 -36.04 22.65 -26.60
N GLN A 782 -37.26 22.67 -26.03
CA GLN A 782 -37.89 21.50 -25.40
C GLN A 782 -38.15 20.32 -26.36
N SER A 783 -38.12 20.51 -27.68
CA SER A 783 -38.19 19.40 -28.64
C SER A 783 -36.96 18.49 -28.57
N LEU A 784 -35.88 18.94 -27.93
CA LEU A 784 -34.70 18.15 -27.67
C LEU A 784 -34.84 17.21 -26.47
N GLY A 785 -35.94 17.28 -25.70
CA GLY A 785 -36.15 16.49 -24.49
C GLY A 785 -35.42 17.06 -23.27
N ASP A 786 -35.19 16.23 -22.26
CA ASP A 786 -34.46 16.64 -21.06
C ASP A 786 -32.98 16.89 -21.39
N LEU A 787 -32.55 18.14 -21.26
CA LEU A 787 -31.17 18.57 -21.55
C LEU A 787 -30.14 18.02 -20.56
N ASP A 788 -30.60 17.50 -19.42
CA ASP A 788 -29.77 16.81 -18.45
C ASP A 788 -29.67 15.30 -18.72
N GLU A 789 -30.46 14.72 -19.61
CA GLU A 789 -30.24 13.36 -20.12
C GLU A 789 -29.10 13.33 -21.16
N PHE A 790 -28.37 12.23 -21.22
CA PHE A 790 -27.33 12.05 -22.25
C PHE A 790 -27.94 11.55 -23.56
N ILE A 791 -28.16 12.45 -24.51
CA ILE A 791 -28.74 12.10 -25.81
C ILE A 791 -27.81 12.57 -26.93
N PRO A 792 -26.93 11.70 -27.45
CA PRO A 792 -26.03 12.06 -28.55
C PRO A 792 -26.81 12.44 -29.80
N ARG A 793 -26.74 13.72 -30.19
CA ARG A 793 -27.35 14.24 -31.41
C ARG A 793 -26.32 14.95 -32.26
N LYS A 794 -26.53 14.91 -33.57
CA LYS A 794 -25.64 15.56 -34.53
C LYS A 794 -25.81 17.09 -34.43
N MET A 795 -24.97 17.74 -33.64
CA MET A 795 -24.98 19.19 -33.41
C MET A 795 -23.98 19.93 -34.33
N THR A 796 -23.81 19.48 -35.58
CA THR A 796 -22.66 19.82 -36.44
C THR A 796 -22.48 21.31 -36.78
N SER A 797 -23.40 22.20 -36.40
CA SER A 797 -23.33 23.64 -36.64
C SER A 797 -23.16 24.49 -35.37
N LEU A 798 -23.25 23.92 -34.16
CA LEU A 798 -23.19 24.70 -32.92
C LEU A 798 -21.75 24.87 -32.41
N PRO A 799 -21.39 26.07 -31.89
CA PRO A 799 -20.12 26.26 -31.22
C PRO A 799 -20.05 25.42 -29.93
N LEU A 800 -18.85 24.96 -29.57
CA LEU A 800 -18.58 24.25 -28.32
C LEU A 800 -18.05 25.24 -27.28
N PRO A 801 -18.88 25.75 -26.34
CA PRO A 801 -18.52 26.87 -25.47
C PRO A 801 -17.38 26.56 -24.51
N VAL A 802 -17.17 25.27 -24.21
CA VAL A 802 -16.06 24.77 -23.37
C VAL A 802 -14.68 25.15 -23.89
N PHE A 803 -14.56 25.40 -25.20
CA PHE A 803 -13.30 25.85 -25.81
C PHE A 803 -13.16 27.39 -25.82
N GLY A 804 -14.08 28.12 -25.21
CA GLY A 804 -14.06 29.58 -25.19
C GLY A 804 -14.40 30.23 -26.54
N HIS A 805 -14.25 31.55 -26.61
CA HIS A 805 -14.83 32.38 -27.67
C HIS A 805 -13.82 33.38 -28.25
N GLY A 806 -14.05 33.78 -29.50
CA GLY A 806 -13.30 34.83 -30.18
C GLY A 806 -11.81 34.49 -30.42
N ARG A 807 -10.97 35.54 -30.50
CA ARG A 807 -9.53 35.43 -30.80
C ARG A 807 -8.71 34.63 -29.78
N ARG A 808 -9.27 34.32 -28.61
CA ARG A 808 -8.63 33.54 -27.53
C ARG A 808 -9.37 32.23 -27.27
N SER A 809 -10.07 31.70 -28.27
CA SER A 809 -10.57 30.31 -28.24
C SER A 809 -9.41 29.33 -28.08
N CYS A 810 -9.69 28.17 -27.48
CA CYS A 810 -8.70 27.14 -27.17
C CYS A 810 -7.92 26.70 -28.41
N LEU A 811 -6.60 26.91 -28.37
CA LEU A 811 -5.69 26.51 -29.44
C LEU A 811 -5.68 24.98 -29.64
N GLY A 812 -5.85 24.22 -28.55
CA GLY A 812 -5.88 22.76 -28.55
C GLY A 812 -7.21 22.14 -28.99
N LYS A 813 -8.23 22.92 -29.38
CA LYS A 813 -9.57 22.41 -29.69
C LYS A 813 -9.56 21.24 -30.69
N ARG A 814 -8.77 21.35 -31.77
CA ARG A 814 -8.71 20.33 -32.81
C ARG A 814 -8.08 19.04 -32.29
N VAL A 815 -6.95 19.16 -31.58
CA VAL A 815 -6.26 18.02 -30.95
C VAL A 815 -7.19 17.31 -29.95
N ALA A 816 -7.92 18.07 -29.12
CA ALA A 816 -8.86 17.51 -28.17
C ALA A 816 -10.00 16.75 -28.87
N VAL A 817 -10.70 17.38 -29.82
CA VAL A 817 -11.85 16.75 -30.48
C VAL A 817 -11.42 15.55 -31.33
N ASP A 818 -10.31 15.64 -32.06
CA ASP A 818 -9.84 14.55 -32.93
C ASP A 818 -9.23 13.40 -32.10
N GLY A 819 -8.52 13.71 -31.02
CA GLY A 819 -7.99 12.73 -30.07
C GLY A 819 -9.12 11.98 -29.35
N THR A 820 -10.11 12.72 -28.82
CA THR A 820 -11.30 12.13 -28.20
C THR A 820 -12.08 11.30 -29.21
N PHE A 821 -12.17 11.71 -30.48
CA PHE A 821 -12.77 10.88 -31.54
C PHE A 821 -12.08 9.53 -31.66
N ALA A 822 -10.75 9.50 -31.79
CA ALA A 822 -10.00 8.25 -31.92
C ALA A 822 -10.20 7.33 -30.69
N GLN A 823 -10.19 7.92 -29.49
CA GLN A 823 -10.39 7.19 -28.23
C GLN A 823 -11.80 6.64 -28.11
N VAL A 824 -12.82 7.50 -28.24
CA VAL A 824 -14.22 7.11 -28.15
C VAL A 824 -14.52 6.05 -29.20
N ALA A 825 -14.18 6.28 -30.48
CA ALA A 825 -14.43 5.33 -31.56
C ALA A 825 -13.80 3.96 -31.28
N THR A 826 -12.55 3.93 -30.79
CA THR A 826 -11.86 2.68 -30.45
C THR A 826 -12.52 1.99 -29.25
N MET A 827 -12.87 2.73 -28.20
CA MET A 827 -13.48 2.17 -27.00
C MET A 827 -14.86 1.58 -27.28
N ILE A 828 -15.73 2.29 -28.02
CA ILE A 828 -17.06 1.79 -28.39
C ILE A 828 -17.02 0.68 -29.44
N TRP A 829 -15.94 0.59 -30.21
CA TRP A 829 -15.69 -0.55 -31.10
C TRP A 829 -15.26 -1.78 -30.31
N ALA A 830 -14.36 -1.60 -29.34
CA ALA A 830 -13.75 -2.70 -28.58
C ALA A 830 -14.67 -3.29 -27.49
N PHE A 831 -15.46 -2.46 -26.80
CA PHE A 831 -16.11 -2.85 -25.54
C PHE A 831 -17.62 -2.59 -25.52
N ASP A 832 -18.32 -3.46 -24.80
CA ASP A 832 -19.62 -3.20 -24.21
C ASP A 832 -19.42 -2.68 -22.78
N PHE A 833 -20.16 -1.62 -22.43
CA PHE A 833 -20.11 -0.97 -21.12
C PHE A 833 -21.30 -1.44 -20.32
N GLU A 834 -21.06 -2.03 -19.14
CA GLU A 834 -22.12 -2.50 -18.26
C GLU A 834 -21.99 -1.83 -16.89
N PRO A 835 -23.07 -1.29 -16.31
CA PRO A 835 -23.02 -0.78 -14.94
C PRO A 835 -22.71 -1.92 -13.95
N ALA A 836 -21.80 -1.69 -13.01
CA ALA A 836 -21.50 -2.64 -11.94
C ALA A 836 -22.29 -2.33 -10.65
N GLN A 837 -22.86 -1.14 -10.57
CA GLN A 837 -23.63 -0.57 -9.47
C GLN A 837 -24.51 0.55 -10.04
N ASP A 838 -25.39 1.12 -9.21
CA ASP A 838 -26.09 2.36 -9.55
C ASP A 838 -25.07 3.49 -9.76
N VAL A 839 -25.22 4.20 -10.88
CA VAL A 839 -24.32 5.28 -11.29
C VAL A 839 -25.05 6.61 -11.12
N ASP A 840 -24.54 7.47 -10.24
CA ASP A 840 -25.01 8.86 -10.12
C ASP A 840 -24.46 9.67 -11.30
N GLU A 841 -25.31 9.90 -12.31
CA GLU A 841 -24.93 10.65 -13.52
C GLU A 841 -24.56 12.12 -13.25
N MET A 842 -25.05 12.69 -12.15
CA MET A 842 -24.83 14.08 -11.76
C MET A 842 -23.70 14.24 -10.74
N GLY A 843 -23.23 13.12 -10.17
CA GLY A 843 -22.17 13.09 -9.16
C GLY A 843 -20.85 13.63 -9.72
N MET A 844 -20.45 14.82 -9.26
CA MET A 844 -19.21 15.48 -9.69
C MET A 844 -18.35 15.95 -8.51
N GLU A 845 -17.05 16.03 -8.75
CA GLU A 845 -16.06 16.67 -7.89
C GLU A 845 -15.44 17.87 -8.60
N VAL A 846 -15.10 18.90 -7.82
CA VAL A 846 -14.45 20.11 -8.32
C VAL A 846 -12.96 20.03 -8.05
N VAL A 847 -12.17 20.02 -9.12
CA VAL A 847 -10.71 20.01 -9.06
C VAL A 847 -10.22 21.34 -9.62
N TRP A 848 -9.84 22.25 -8.72
CA TRP A 848 -9.49 23.64 -9.06
C TRP A 848 -10.68 24.39 -9.68
N PHE A 849 -10.59 24.77 -10.96
CA PHE A 849 -11.70 25.35 -11.74
C PHE A 849 -12.36 24.33 -12.69
N MET A 850 -11.95 23.06 -12.61
CA MET A 850 -12.43 21.98 -13.47
C MET A 850 -13.34 21.01 -12.72
N THR A 851 -14.04 20.15 -13.47
CA THR A 851 -14.92 19.11 -12.92
C THR A 851 -14.60 17.72 -13.46
N GLU A 852 -14.82 16.70 -12.64
CA GLU A 852 -14.73 15.28 -13.00
C GLU A 852 -15.82 14.47 -12.27
N PRO A 853 -16.21 13.27 -12.77
CA PRO A 853 -17.23 12.47 -12.10
C PRO A 853 -16.72 11.92 -10.76
N LYS A 854 -17.62 11.73 -9.80
CA LYS A 854 -17.31 10.98 -8.57
C LYS A 854 -16.84 9.55 -8.91
N PRO A 855 -15.97 8.93 -8.09
CA PRO A 855 -15.55 7.54 -8.31
C PRO A 855 -16.74 6.59 -8.47
N PHE A 856 -16.77 5.81 -9.55
CA PHE A 856 -17.83 4.84 -9.86
C PHE A 856 -17.24 3.54 -10.41
N LYS A 857 -18.01 2.45 -10.35
CA LYS A 857 -17.62 1.13 -10.85
C LYS A 857 -18.46 0.74 -12.05
N PHE A 858 -17.81 0.20 -13.07
CA PHE A 858 -18.43 -0.34 -14.26
C PHE A 858 -17.62 -1.52 -14.79
N LYS A 859 -18.22 -2.31 -15.69
CA LYS A 859 -17.56 -3.41 -16.37
C LYS A 859 -17.32 -3.04 -17.84
N LEU A 860 -16.12 -3.34 -18.30
CA LEU A 860 -15.75 -3.33 -19.71
C LEU A 860 -15.70 -4.75 -20.22
N LYS A 861 -16.59 -5.11 -21.13
CA LYS A 861 -16.63 -6.44 -21.73
C LYS A 861 -16.18 -6.33 -23.18
N PRO A 862 -15.09 -7.01 -23.60
CA PRO A 862 -14.73 -7.05 -25.02
C PRO A 862 -15.92 -7.57 -25.85
N ARG A 863 -16.28 -6.86 -26.93
CA ARG A 863 -17.41 -7.23 -27.80
C ARG A 863 -17.25 -8.60 -28.47
N GLY A 864 -16.02 -9.09 -28.53
CA GLY A 864 -15.74 -10.44 -28.99
C GLY A 864 -14.26 -10.79 -28.89
N PRO A 865 -13.92 -12.07 -29.13
CA PRO A 865 -12.54 -12.54 -29.10
C PRO A 865 -11.66 -11.94 -30.20
N TRP A 866 -12.25 -11.30 -31.22
CA TRP A 866 -11.50 -10.60 -32.26
C TRP A 866 -10.82 -9.33 -31.73
N VAL A 867 -11.35 -8.70 -30.67
CA VAL A 867 -10.88 -7.39 -30.17
C VAL A 867 -9.41 -7.43 -29.82
N SER A 868 -9.01 -8.36 -28.95
CA SER A 868 -7.60 -8.50 -28.53
C SER A 868 -6.71 -8.87 -29.72
N LYS A 869 -7.16 -9.76 -30.60
CA LYS A 869 -6.38 -10.17 -31.79
C LYS A 869 -6.05 -8.99 -32.69
N VAL A 870 -7.01 -8.11 -32.96
CA VAL A 870 -6.80 -6.93 -33.82
C VAL A 870 -5.92 -5.91 -33.12
N ILE A 871 -6.18 -5.59 -31.84
CA ILE A 871 -5.35 -4.64 -31.08
C ILE A 871 -3.89 -5.11 -31.03
N GLU A 872 -3.65 -6.38 -30.74
CA GLU A 872 -2.30 -6.96 -30.70
C GLU A 872 -1.62 -6.94 -32.07
N LYS A 873 -2.37 -7.24 -33.14
CA LYS A 873 -1.86 -7.18 -34.52
C LYS A 873 -1.43 -5.74 -34.85
N GLU A 874 -2.32 -4.78 -34.66
CA GLU A 874 -2.07 -3.36 -34.93
C GLU A 874 -0.88 -2.83 -34.12
N TRP A 875 -0.78 -3.18 -32.84
CA TRP A 875 0.37 -2.81 -32.00
C TRP A 875 1.71 -3.36 -32.53
N ARG A 876 1.71 -4.58 -33.04
CA ARG A 876 2.92 -5.20 -33.62
C ARG A 876 3.33 -4.51 -34.91
N THR A 877 2.37 -4.18 -35.77
CA THR A 877 2.61 -3.62 -37.10
C THR A 877 2.74 -2.10 -37.15
N ALA A 878 2.26 -1.39 -36.13
CA ALA A 878 2.34 0.06 -36.09
C ALA A 878 3.79 0.55 -36.09
N ASN A 879 4.04 1.63 -36.85
CA ASN A 879 5.31 2.33 -36.81
C ASN A 879 5.50 2.94 -35.41
N LYS A 880 6.69 2.74 -34.83
CA LYS A 880 7.05 3.21 -33.49
C LYS A 880 8.07 4.35 -33.53
N ASP A 881 8.67 4.59 -34.69
CA ASP A 881 9.63 5.65 -34.90
C ASP A 881 8.90 6.99 -35.02
N LEU A 882 9.19 7.91 -34.09
CA LEU A 882 8.48 9.18 -34.03
C LEU A 882 8.75 10.06 -35.24
N GLY A 883 9.98 10.05 -35.80
CA GLY A 883 10.30 10.85 -36.98
C GLY A 883 9.49 10.43 -38.20
N ASN A 884 9.26 9.12 -38.36
CA ASN A 884 8.40 8.61 -39.42
C ASN A 884 6.91 8.91 -39.20
N ILE A 885 6.45 8.89 -37.94
CA ILE A 885 5.04 9.16 -37.59
C ILE A 885 4.70 10.65 -37.75
N MET A 886 5.62 11.52 -37.34
CA MET A 886 5.40 12.96 -37.33
C MET A 886 5.49 13.60 -38.72
N GLY A 887 5.99 12.88 -39.73
CA GLY A 887 6.17 13.42 -41.08
C GLY A 887 7.47 14.21 -41.24
N LYS A 888 7.68 14.77 -42.44
CA LYS A 888 8.92 15.46 -42.82
C LYS A 888 8.81 16.96 -42.63
N MET A 889 9.96 17.66 -42.60
CA MET A 889 10.00 19.13 -42.58
C MET A 889 9.28 19.77 -43.77
N SER A 890 9.19 19.08 -44.91
CA SER A 890 8.43 19.53 -46.09
C SER A 890 6.93 19.65 -45.84
N ASP A 891 6.41 19.02 -44.78
CA ASP A 891 5.00 19.02 -44.43
C ASP A 891 4.62 20.23 -43.55
N ILE A 892 5.61 21.07 -43.20
CA ILE A 892 5.38 22.37 -42.57
C ILE A 892 4.76 23.30 -43.61
N GLU A 893 3.51 23.71 -43.39
CA GLU A 893 2.90 24.74 -44.23
C GLU A 893 3.68 26.05 -44.05
N GLY A 894 4.29 26.49 -45.16
CA GLY A 894 5.02 27.74 -45.30
C GLY A 894 4.09 28.92 -45.24
#